data_AF-A0A4U5V8Q9-F1
#
_entry.id   AF-A0A4U5V8Q9-F1
#
_cell.length_a   1.000
_cell.length_b   1.000
_cell.length_c   1.000
_cell.angle_alpha   90.00
_cell.angle_beta   90.00
_cell.angle_gamma   90.00
#
_symmetry.space_group_name_H-M   'P 1'
#
loop_
_entity.id
_entity.type
_entity.pdbx_description
1 polymer ?
#
loop_
_entity_poly.entity_id
_entity_poly.type
_entity_poly.pdbx_seq_one_letter_code
_entity_poly.pdbx_strand_id
1 'polypeptide(L)'
;MAAASPCDPVHTLPRNVVIKTEPEEALLISKQDVPVKREPDVPLVSPVCGLQPLAWSQDHRLAVCTNNSLSLMELVCDVHSSNQELTLHRTSIPVPTEAYKLRVGPSAELLQATEKFTTHPDPTVRQLFLADAVMNPSAVVQKGIKYSSWSPLGCDSSGRCLLACLTFDHRLTVHNSHKRLEWNVLVDLTKKYSERLKERGYSKKDNKPPQENLLDFDELQRRYRMQTPLRMEWSSVYTIKQAQPDNTCIDVEMVLLAVLMENGDLVLWKFVLPFTNGADVVFYDIVESGVTRPSDLAWWEYESSDRRMSGLIIGSEVGPVKIMPVSLSGVKGYFTLRHPVILWKECDEIAVENIKCVPMVHPIQKSRCSLIVASRGCYVFWCLLMISPAGLNVHNSHVAGLHSLPVVSLAVSQQGVAVYTCSIDGWIKKLTPTFTENTLIFKQEDMLRPENLTGRRIHGIAVSYNGAFIALASTQGMVGGFHPLNRTYHVHLVTLKTPETAAELLLQSPTQNLYKMADLLNLVRWQILKNKCIPASLLEELDRKIQEVDSPYLWRLKLFLVRILYQSLQTPPTDHRWKPTHEESKVFVRDEEEEDETDEKDPAQEEGEPEEVKHEANPEEQKAEVQAWINAVESHLMREHMKKVLGVVYLNTWVAQNTSIPTCGLVEYLSKDENDRDSEVLIGHIKNKMNKQTFLERCSLCQAVVPFTEYKQATCENGHMWLRCVLSHQACQTLTFRRCLLLDTIARLPEPEDPEWIKKILQAPCTLCDSPMI
;
A
#
# COMPACT_ATOMS: atom_id res chain seq x y z
N MET A 1 0.55 11.79 50.61
CA MET A 1 0.28 11.17 51.93
C MET A 1 -1.22 11.10 52.15
N ALA A 2 -1.77 9.89 52.26
CA ALA A 2 -3.00 9.52 52.96
C ALA A 2 -3.00 7.99 53.04
N ALA A 3 -3.52 7.41 54.14
CA ALA A 3 -3.25 6.03 54.53
C ALA A 3 -3.90 4.96 53.64
N ALA A 4 -3.26 3.79 53.58
CA ALA A 4 -3.87 2.53 53.16
C ALA A 4 -4.46 1.80 54.38
N SER A 5 -5.54 1.04 54.17
CA SER A 5 -5.98 -0.06 55.03
C SER A 5 -6.60 -1.17 54.17
N PRO A 6 -6.35 -2.46 54.46
CA PRO A 6 -6.85 -3.59 53.68
C PRO A 6 -8.17 -4.15 54.24
N CYS A 7 -8.98 -4.78 53.38
CA CYS A 7 -10.00 -5.73 53.78
C CYS A 7 -10.01 -6.95 52.84
N ASP A 8 -10.01 -8.14 53.45
CA ASP A 8 -9.98 -9.45 52.81
C ASP A 8 -11.39 -9.94 52.36
N PRO A 9 -11.49 -11.05 51.59
CA PRO A 9 -12.66 -11.31 50.75
C PRO A 9 -13.81 -12.04 51.46
N VAL A 10 -15.04 -11.77 51.01
CA VAL A 10 -16.22 -12.58 51.35
C VAL A 10 -16.83 -13.15 50.07
N HIS A 11 -16.73 -14.47 49.91
CA HIS A 11 -17.45 -15.22 48.88
C HIS A 11 -18.96 -15.23 49.15
N THR A 12 -19.77 -14.77 48.20
CA THR A 12 -21.18 -15.18 48.06
C THR A 12 -21.56 -15.32 46.59
N LEU A 13 -21.73 -16.58 46.15
CA LEU A 13 -22.29 -16.93 44.84
C LEU A 13 -23.83 -16.88 44.89
N PRO A 14 -24.49 -16.24 43.90
CA PRO A 14 -25.87 -16.55 43.54
C PRO A 14 -25.92 -17.37 42.25
N ARG A 15 -26.45 -18.59 42.41
CA ARG A 15 -26.94 -19.56 41.41
C ARG A 15 -27.21 -19.05 39.98
N ASN A 16 -26.58 -19.75 39.03
CA ASN A 16 -27.11 -20.20 37.73
C ASN A 16 -28.45 -19.57 37.26
N VAL A 17 -28.36 -18.56 36.40
CA VAL A 17 -29.38 -18.30 35.38
C VAL A 17 -28.78 -18.68 34.03
N VAL A 18 -29.14 -19.86 33.52
CA VAL A 18 -28.68 -20.33 32.20
C VAL A 18 -29.50 -19.62 31.13
N ILE A 19 -29.04 -18.45 30.71
CA ILE A 19 -29.55 -17.81 29.49
C ILE A 19 -28.86 -18.49 28.31
N LYS A 20 -29.59 -19.39 27.65
CA LYS A 20 -29.20 -19.89 26.32
C LYS A 20 -29.35 -18.75 25.31
N THR A 21 -28.25 -18.09 25.00
CA THR A 21 -28.08 -17.32 23.77
C THR A 21 -27.05 -18.04 22.92
N GLU A 22 -27.44 -18.43 21.72
CA GLU A 22 -26.54 -19.04 20.75
C GLU A 22 -25.46 -18.03 20.37
N PRO A 23 -24.16 -18.36 20.47
CA PRO A 23 -23.12 -17.48 19.97
C PRO A 23 -23.10 -17.55 18.44
N GLU A 24 -23.24 -16.40 17.78
CA GLU A 24 -22.75 -16.23 16.41
C GLU A 24 -21.29 -16.71 16.34
N GLU A 25 -20.95 -17.44 15.28
CA GLU A 25 -19.77 -18.29 15.20
C GLU A 25 -18.45 -17.57 15.53
N ALA A 26 -18.01 -17.74 16.78
CA ALA A 26 -16.67 -17.37 17.18
C ALA A 26 -15.69 -18.34 16.51
N LEU A 27 -15.01 -17.84 15.46
CA LEU A 27 -13.93 -18.46 14.69
C LEU A 27 -13.32 -19.69 15.38
N LEU A 28 -13.63 -20.87 14.82
CA LEU A 28 -13.08 -22.13 15.30
C LEU A 28 -11.55 -22.06 15.33
N ILE A 29 -10.98 -22.52 16.44
CA ILE A 29 -9.57 -22.37 16.78
C ILE A 29 -8.69 -22.92 15.65
N SER A 30 -8.02 -22.02 14.93
CA SER A 30 -7.10 -22.37 13.86
C SER A 30 -5.89 -23.13 14.42
N LYS A 31 -5.33 -24.03 13.60
CA LYS A 31 -3.98 -24.56 13.82
C LYS A 31 -3.03 -23.37 13.96
N GLN A 32 -2.16 -23.39 14.98
CA GLN A 32 -1.21 -22.29 15.23
C GLN A 32 -0.52 -21.84 13.94
N ASP A 33 -0.69 -20.58 13.57
CA ASP A 33 0.02 -19.95 12.46
C ASP A 33 1.54 -20.00 12.76
N VAL A 34 2.23 -21.00 12.21
CA VAL A 34 3.69 -21.04 12.27
C VAL A 34 4.22 -20.04 11.25
N PRO A 35 4.92 -18.96 11.66
CA PRO A 35 5.44 -17.98 10.72
C PRO A 35 6.59 -18.58 9.90
N VAL A 36 6.43 -18.59 8.57
CA VAL A 36 7.41 -19.16 7.64
C VAL A 36 8.11 -18.05 6.88
N LYS A 37 9.45 -18.08 6.85
CA LYS A 37 10.25 -17.18 6.01
C LYS A 37 9.94 -17.43 4.54
N ARG A 38 9.77 -16.37 3.76
CA ARG A 38 9.50 -16.40 2.32
C ARG A 38 10.72 -15.90 1.56
N GLU A 39 11.07 -16.64 0.51
CA GLU A 39 12.07 -16.21 -0.48
C GLU A 39 11.42 -15.34 -1.58
N PRO A 40 12.18 -14.46 -2.24
CA PRO A 40 13.61 -14.23 -2.04
C PRO A 40 13.89 -13.24 -0.90
N ASP A 41 14.97 -13.49 -0.13
CA ASP A 41 15.64 -12.42 0.61
C ASP A 41 16.05 -11.28 -0.33
N VAL A 42 15.72 -10.05 0.04
CA VAL A 42 16.02 -8.88 -0.79
C VAL A 42 17.26 -8.17 -0.26
N PRO A 43 18.44 -8.30 -0.90
CA PRO A 43 19.62 -7.52 -0.52
C PRO A 43 19.39 -6.04 -0.81
N LEU A 44 19.82 -5.19 0.12
CA LEU A 44 19.82 -3.74 -0.01
C LEU A 44 21.23 -3.25 -0.38
N VAL A 45 21.28 -2.33 -1.35
CA VAL A 45 22.53 -1.77 -1.90
C VAL A 45 23.25 -0.85 -0.89
N SER A 46 22.57 -0.39 0.15
CA SER A 46 23.11 0.60 1.10
C SER A 46 22.57 0.42 2.51
N PRO A 47 23.26 0.93 3.54
CA PRO A 47 22.84 0.81 4.93
C PRO A 47 21.44 1.36 5.19
N VAL A 48 20.65 0.62 5.96
CA VAL A 48 19.34 1.05 6.46
C VAL A 48 19.51 2.24 7.43
N CYS A 49 18.64 3.24 7.32
CA CYS A 49 18.71 4.46 8.15
C CYS A 49 17.32 5.03 8.49
N GLY A 50 17.28 5.96 9.44
CA GLY A 50 16.03 6.47 10.02
C GLY A 50 15.53 5.58 11.18
N LEU A 51 14.66 6.13 12.02
CA LEU A 51 14.13 5.42 13.22
C LEU A 51 13.00 4.44 12.88
N GLN A 52 12.22 4.74 11.83
CA GLN A 52 11.17 3.88 11.32
C GLN A 52 11.45 3.65 9.82
N PRO A 53 12.39 2.75 9.47
CA PRO A 53 12.91 2.66 8.10
C PRO A 53 11.98 1.97 7.12
N LEU A 54 10.92 1.29 7.59
CA LEU A 54 9.98 0.53 6.76
C LEU A 54 8.57 1.14 6.78
N ALA A 55 7.96 1.24 5.60
CA ALA A 55 6.55 1.58 5.45
C ALA A 55 5.91 0.78 4.29
N TRP A 56 4.77 0.13 4.53
CA TRP A 56 4.04 -0.63 3.50
C TRP A 56 2.75 0.09 3.11
N SER A 57 2.51 0.25 1.81
CA SER A 57 1.33 0.91 1.26
C SER A 57 0.09 0.01 1.18
N GLN A 58 -1.06 0.63 0.93
CA GLN A 58 -2.33 -0.06 0.64
C GLN A 58 -2.35 -0.73 -0.75
N ASP A 59 -1.43 -0.38 -1.66
CA ASP A 59 -1.20 -1.04 -2.95
C ASP A 59 0.04 -1.95 -2.95
N HIS A 60 0.35 -2.54 -1.79
CA HIS A 60 1.33 -3.62 -1.64
C HIS A 60 2.78 -3.26 -2.00
N ARG A 61 3.14 -1.97 -1.91
CA ARG A 61 4.51 -1.45 -2.09
C ARG A 61 5.18 -1.19 -0.75
N LEU A 62 6.34 -1.81 -0.52
CA LEU A 62 7.19 -1.61 0.64
C LEU A 62 8.26 -0.55 0.32
N ALA A 63 8.41 0.44 1.19
CA ALA A 63 9.46 1.45 1.17
C ALA A 63 10.50 1.16 2.26
N VAL A 64 11.78 1.34 1.94
CA VAL A 64 12.93 1.03 2.80
C VAL A 64 13.95 2.18 2.77
N CYS A 65 14.07 2.89 3.88
CA CYS A 65 14.98 4.03 4.02
C CYS A 65 16.44 3.58 4.08
N THR A 66 17.30 4.07 3.18
CA THR A 66 18.75 3.81 3.19
C THR A 66 19.59 5.09 3.00
N ASN A 67 20.89 5.02 3.30
CA ASN A 67 21.81 6.15 3.22
C ASN A 67 21.91 6.79 1.82
N ASN A 68 21.64 6.02 0.75
CA ASN A 68 21.84 6.48 -0.64
C ASN A 68 20.53 6.55 -1.45
N SER A 69 19.49 5.83 -1.04
CA SER A 69 18.18 5.83 -1.73
C SER A 69 17.03 5.38 -0.82
N LEU A 70 15.81 5.72 -1.21
CA LEU A 70 14.60 5.02 -0.75
C LEU A 70 14.41 3.80 -1.66
N SER A 71 14.70 2.60 -1.16
CA SER A 71 14.52 1.35 -1.90
C SER A 71 13.06 0.92 -1.85
N LEU A 72 12.49 0.54 -2.99
CA LEU A 72 11.04 0.36 -3.17
C LEU A 72 10.75 -1.00 -3.81
N MET A 73 9.84 -1.76 -3.20
CA MET A 73 9.56 -3.15 -3.55
C MET A 73 8.05 -3.34 -3.72
N GLU A 74 7.58 -3.56 -4.95
CA GLU A 74 6.16 -3.83 -5.25
C GLU A 74 5.91 -5.33 -5.29
N LEU A 75 5.06 -5.82 -4.39
CA LEU A 75 4.60 -7.21 -4.39
C LEU A 75 3.60 -7.42 -5.52
N VAL A 76 3.95 -8.28 -6.47
CA VAL A 76 3.10 -8.63 -7.61
C VAL A 76 2.68 -10.09 -7.49
N CYS A 77 1.37 -10.33 -7.58
CA CYS A 77 0.82 -11.69 -7.63
C CYS A 77 0.81 -12.16 -9.10
N ASP A 78 1.98 -12.57 -9.58
CA ASP A 78 2.21 -12.97 -10.97
C ASP A 78 1.46 -14.26 -11.32
N VAL A 79 0.52 -14.17 -12.26
CA VAL A 79 -0.33 -15.29 -12.71
C VAL A 79 0.36 -16.15 -13.77
N HIS A 80 1.40 -15.63 -14.42
CA HIS A 80 2.13 -16.28 -15.52
C HIS A 80 3.42 -16.97 -15.05
N SER A 81 3.94 -16.64 -13.88
CA SER A 81 5.09 -17.35 -13.29
C SER A 81 4.68 -18.58 -12.50
N SER A 82 5.35 -19.70 -12.77
CA SER A 82 5.28 -20.94 -11.97
C SER A 82 6.19 -20.91 -10.73
N ASN A 83 6.99 -19.85 -10.52
CA ASN A 83 7.88 -19.73 -9.36
C ASN A 83 7.07 -19.61 -8.04
N GLN A 84 7.40 -20.47 -7.07
CA GLN A 84 6.79 -20.50 -5.73
C GLN A 84 7.23 -19.35 -4.82
N GLU A 85 8.30 -18.64 -5.18
CA GLU A 85 8.83 -17.46 -4.48
C GLU A 85 7.93 -16.22 -4.64
N LEU A 86 8.28 -15.14 -3.94
CA LEU A 86 7.63 -13.84 -4.03
C LEU A 86 8.18 -13.00 -5.19
N THR A 87 7.33 -12.69 -6.17
CA THR A 87 7.67 -11.73 -7.24
C THR A 87 7.64 -10.30 -6.68
N LEU A 88 8.84 -9.72 -6.52
CA LEU A 88 9.04 -8.36 -6.00
C LEU A 88 9.72 -7.49 -7.05
N HIS A 89 9.00 -6.51 -7.63
CA HIS A 89 9.62 -5.53 -8.53
C HIS A 89 10.35 -4.47 -7.72
N ARG A 90 11.63 -4.26 -8.03
CA ARG A 90 12.53 -3.38 -7.27
C ARG A 90 12.79 -2.09 -8.05
N THR A 91 12.57 -0.96 -7.40
CA THR A 91 12.93 0.39 -7.89
C THR A 91 13.55 1.19 -6.74
N SER A 92 14.03 2.40 -6.99
CA SER A 92 14.50 3.28 -5.92
C SER A 92 14.40 4.76 -6.27
N ILE A 93 14.30 5.60 -5.25
CA ILE A 93 14.43 7.06 -5.36
C ILE A 93 15.81 7.45 -4.77
N PRO A 94 16.76 7.98 -5.56
CA PRO A 94 18.07 8.36 -5.04
C PRO A 94 17.98 9.55 -4.09
N VAL A 95 18.86 9.57 -3.08
CA VAL A 95 19.08 10.77 -2.24
C VAL A 95 19.73 11.85 -3.11
N PRO A 96 19.25 13.11 -3.10
CA PRO A 96 19.87 14.20 -3.83
C PRO A 96 21.36 14.35 -3.52
N THR A 97 22.18 14.54 -4.55
CA THR A 97 23.63 14.70 -4.41
C THR A 97 24.02 16.01 -3.73
N GLU A 98 23.29 17.08 -4.09
CA GLU A 98 23.38 18.43 -3.53
C GLU A 98 22.63 18.54 -2.20
N ALA A 99 23.33 18.96 -1.14
CA ALA A 99 22.73 19.23 0.16
C ALA A 99 21.81 20.46 0.11
N TYR A 100 20.56 20.30 0.56
CA TYR A 100 19.61 21.40 0.69
C TYR A 100 20.07 22.37 1.78
N LYS A 101 19.88 23.68 1.53
CA LYS A 101 20.14 24.75 2.51
C LYS A 101 18.84 25.48 2.80
N LEU A 102 18.37 25.40 4.04
CA LEU A 102 17.16 26.09 4.49
C LEU A 102 17.33 27.61 4.38
N ARG A 103 16.27 28.29 3.95
CA ARG A 103 16.29 29.74 3.72
C ARG A 103 15.72 30.44 4.95
N VAL A 104 16.58 30.85 5.89
CA VAL A 104 16.17 31.51 7.14
C VAL A 104 16.15 33.05 7.08
N GLY A 105 16.66 33.65 5.99
CA GLY A 105 16.67 35.09 5.78
C GLY A 105 17.56 35.54 4.62
N PRO A 106 17.94 36.83 4.57
CA PRO A 106 18.86 37.37 3.58
C PRO A 106 20.25 36.72 3.68
N SER A 107 20.84 36.37 2.54
CA SER A 107 22.13 35.64 2.51
C SER A 107 23.29 36.40 3.16
N ALA A 108 23.32 37.74 3.06
CA ALA A 108 24.37 38.56 3.68
C ALA A 108 24.28 38.55 5.22
N GLU A 109 23.06 38.64 5.77
CA GLU A 109 22.80 38.61 7.21
C GLU A 109 23.13 37.22 7.80
N LEU A 110 22.76 36.15 7.07
CA LEU A 110 23.07 34.77 7.45
C LEU A 110 24.58 34.48 7.48
N LEU A 111 25.35 35.03 6.54
CA LEU A 111 26.82 34.92 6.54
C LEU A 111 27.43 35.59 7.77
N GLN A 112 27.00 36.81 8.10
CA GLN A 112 27.45 37.53 9.30
C GLN A 112 27.10 36.78 10.59
N ALA A 113 25.88 36.22 10.67
CA ALA A 113 25.46 35.38 11.80
C ALA A 113 26.32 34.12 11.93
N THR A 114 26.59 33.43 10.82
CA THR A 114 27.42 32.21 10.79
C THR A 114 28.84 32.50 11.27
N GLU A 115 29.46 33.60 10.82
CA GLU A 115 30.79 34.02 11.28
C GLU A 115 30.79 34.35 12.78
N LYS A 116 29.82 35.16 13.24
CA LYS A 116 29.65 35.54 14.65
C LYS A 116 29.52 34.31 15.56
N PHE A 117 28.68 33.33 15.21
CA PHE A 117 28.43 32.18 16.07
C PHE A 117 29.53 31.10 15.99
N THR A 118 30.20 30.98 14.84
CA THR A 118 31.39 30.10 14.70
C THR A 118 32.56 30.58 15.58
N THR A 119 32.75 31.89 15.68
CA THR A 119 33.86 32.52 16.44
C THR A 119 33.45 33.07 17.80
N HIS A 120 32.25 32.71 18.30
CA HIS A 120 31.67 33.31 19.49
C HIS A 120 32.56 33.13 20.74
N PRO A 121 32.73 34.17 21.58
CA PRO A 121 33.62 34.12 22.74
C PRO A 121 33.08 33.22 23.86
N ASP A 122 31.75 33.13 24.03
CA ASP A 122 31.15 32.12 24.91
C ASP A 122 31.22 30.73 24.25
N PRO A 123 31.93 29.75 24.83
CA PRO A 123 32.03 28.41 24.30
C PRO A 123 30.69 27.68 24.24
N THR A 124 29.71 28.05 25.07
CA THR A 124 28.38 27.41 25.13
C THR A 124 27.61 27.65 23.85
N VAL A 125 27.42 28.93 23.49
CA VAL A 125 26.77 29.34 22.23
C VAL A 125 27.52 28.77 21.02
N ARG A 126 28.86 28.82 21.04
CA ARG A 126 29.70 28.26 19.96
C ARG A 126 29.50 26.76 19.81
N GLN A 127 29.49 26.00 20.90
CA GLN A 127 29.28 24.55 20.86
C GLN A 127 27.86 24.20 20.38
N LEU A 128 26.83 24.93 20.84
CA LEU A 128 25.46 24.75 20.36
C LEU A 128 25.34 25.01 18.85
N PHE A 129 25.97 26.07 18.33
CA PHE A 129 25.99 26.34 16.89
C PHE A 129 26.75 25.27 16.08
N LEU A 130 27.91 24.84 16.56
CA LEU A 130 28.76 23.87 15.85
C LEU A 130 28.22 22.44 15.89
N ALA A 131 27.45 22.07 16.92
CA ALA A 131 26.84 20.75 17.06
C ALA A 131 25.49 20.63 16.32
N ASP A 132 24.82 21.75 16.02
CA ASP A 132 23.55 21.75 15.29
C ASP A 132 23.79 21.54 13.78
N ALA A 133 23.55 20.32 13.31
CA ALA A 133 23.73 19.94 11.91
C ALA A 133 22.76 20.64 10.94
N VAL A 134 21.68 21.27 11.44
CA VAL A 134 20.71 22.01 10.63
C VAL A 134 21.21 23.43 10.38
N MET A 135 21.72 24.08 11.44
CA MET A 135 22.32 25.41 11.37
C MET A 135 23.70 25.39 10.70
N ASN A 136 24.50 24.35 10.96
CA ASN A 136 25.82 24.15 10.38
C ASN A 136 25.95 22.81 9.63
N PRO A 137 25.32 22.66 8.45
CA PRO A 137 25.39 21.43 7.65
C PRO A 137 26.79 21.12 7.10
N SER A 138 27.73 22.09 7.19
CA SER A 138 29.13 21.90 6.81
C SER A 138 29.91 21.04 7.82
N ALA A 139 29.46 20.99 9.08
CA ALA A 139 30.13 20.21 10.13
C ALA A 139 29.78 18.72 10.08
N VAL A 140 28.56 18.36 9.69
CA VAL A 140 28.08 16.97 9.63
C VAL A 140 27.23 16.75 8.38
N VAL A 141 27.79 16.06 7.39
CA VAL A 141 27.07 15.67 6.17
C VAL A 141 26.19 14.43 6.45
N GLN A 142 24.97 14.65 6.95
CA GLN A 142 23.98 13.58 7.05
C GLN A 142 23.29 13.36 5.70
N LYS A 143 23.66 12.27 5.01
CA LYS A 143 23.01 11.79 3.78
C LYS A 143 22.19 10.53 4.06
N GLY A 144 20.99 10.47 3.48
CA GLY A 144 20.06 9.35 3.62
C GLY A 144 18.60 9.78 3.69
N ILE A 145 17.73 8.79 3.77
CA ILE A 145 16.30 8.97 4.01
C ILE A 145 16.02 8.91 5.52
N LYS A 146 15.42 9.97 6.08
CA LYS A 146 15.06 10.08 7.49
C LYS A 146 13.71 9.40 7.79
N TYR A 147 12.75 9.51 6.88
CA TYR A 147 11.40 8.94 7.01
C TYR A 147 10.69 8.81 5.65
N SER A 148 9.70 7.92 5.55
CA SER A 148 8.80 7.82 4.40
C SER A 148 7.37 7.46 4.84
N SER A 149 6.34 8.04 4.21
CA SER A 149 4.94 7.71 4.48
C SER A 149 4.10 7.67 3.20
N TRP A 150 3.26 6.65 3.08
CA TRP A 150 2.38 6.41 1.93
C TRP A 150 1.02 7.07 2.13
N SER A 151 0.50 7.71 1.08
CA SER A 151 -0.89 8.20 1.11
C SER A 151 -1.90 7.03 1.09
N PRO A 152 -3.18 7.29 1.37
CA PRO A 152 -4.25 6.37 1.01
C PRO A 152 -4.22 5.98 -0.48
N LEU A 153 -4.82 4.84 -0.79
CA LEU A 153 -5.05 4.40 -2.15
C LEU A 153 -5.97 5.37 -2.91
N GLY A 154 -5.77 5.53 -4.22
CA GLY A 154 -6.57 6.42 -5.06
C GLY A 154 -6.01 7.84 -5.24
N CYS A 155 -4.85 8.17 -4.66
CA CYS A 155 -4.36 9.55 -4.63
C CYS A 155 -3.64 10.00 -5.92
N ASP A 156 -2.95 9.12 -6.65
CA ASP A 156 -2.29 9.49 -7.92
C ASP A 156 -3.23 9.39 -9.14
N SER A 157 -2.78 9.89 -10.30
CA SER A 157 -3.51 9.85 -11.58
C SER A 157 -3.87 8.44 -12.07
N SER A 158 -3.30 7.39 -11.49
CA SER A 158 -3.53 5.98 -11.82
C SER A 158 -4.30 5.24 -10.72
N GLY A 159 -4.83 5.96 -9.72
CA GLY A 159 -5.58 5.39 -8.60
C GLY A 159 -4.71 4.71 -7.53
N ARG A 160 -3.41 4.99 -7.48
CA ARG A 160 -2.43 4.39 -6.55
C ARG A 160 -2.04 5.36 -5.42
N CYS A 161 -1.27 4.87 -4.45
CA CYS A 161 -0.69 5.69 -3.38
C CYS A 161 0.41 6.63 -3.89
N LEU A 162 0.46 7.85 -3.35
CA LEU A 162 1.60 8.76 -3.40
C LEU A 162 2.61 8.39 -2.30
N LEU A 163 3.86 8.78 -2.48
CA LEU A 163 4.95 8.55 -1.54
C LEU A 163 5.53 9.89 -1.05
N ALA A 164 5.36 10.20 0.24
CA ALA A 164 6.09 11.28 0.90
C ALA A 164 7.46 10.77 1.36
N CYS A 165 8.51 11.49 1.00
CA CYS A 165 9.90 11.17 1.33
C CYS A 165 10.56 12.35 2.04
N LEU A 166 11.11 12.10 3.23
CA LEU A 166 11.86 13.06 4.03
C LEU A 166 13.31 12.60 4.15
N THR A 167 14.24 13.42 3.69
CA THR A 167 15.68 13.20 3.75
C THR A 167 16.32 13.74 5.04
N PHE A 168 17.56 13.35 5.33
CA PHE A 168 18.33 13.93 6.43
C PHE A 168 18.75 15.40 6.20
N ASP A 169 18.83 15.89 4.94
CA ASP A 169 18.94 17.33 4.63
C ASP A 169 17.59 18.08 4.70
N HIS A 170 16.59 17.47 5.35
CA HIS A 170 15.28 18.06 5.68
C HIS A 170 14.43 18.46 4.45
N ARG A 171 14.67 17.84 3.30
CA ARG A 171 13.86 18.00 2.10
C ARG A 171 12.68 17.05 2.14
N LEU A 172 11.47 17.61 2.18
CA LEU A 172 10.21 16.86 2.11
C LEU A 172 9.66 16.95 0.69
N THR A 173 9.64 15.81 0.01
CA THR A 173 9.20 15.67 -1.38
C THR A 173 8.07 14.65 -1.50
N VAL A 174 7.14 14.85 -2.43
CA VAL A 174 6.08 13.90 -2.75
C VAL A 174 6.28 13.37 -4.16
N HIS A 175 6.21 12.05 -4.30
CA HIS A 175 6.50 11.32 -5.53
C HIS A 175 5.30 10.49 -5.98
N ASN A 176 5.15 10.30 -7.29
CA ASN A 176 4.39 9.18 -7.85
C ASN A 176 5.31 8.25 -8.63
N SER A 177 4.85 7.03 -8.90
CA SER A 177 5.58 6.09 -9.75
C SER A 177 5.08 6.18 -11.19
N HIS A 178 5.99 6.51 -12.11
CA HIS A 178 5.72 6.61 -13.53
C HIS A 178 6.04 5.29 -14.23
N LYS A 179 5.04 4.71 -14.93
CA LYS A 179 5.17 3.45 -15.70
C LYS A 179 5.80 2.28 -14.93
N ARG A 180 5.74 2.30 -13.59
CA ARG A 180 6.39 1.34 -12.65
C ARG A 180 7.92 1.25 -12.69
N LEU A 181 8.59 1.87 -13.65
CA LEU A 181 10.06 1.84 -13.77
C LEU A 181 10.72 3.01 -13.03
N GLU A 182 10.04 4.17 -12.99
CA GLU A 182 10.59 5.43 -12.54
C GLU A 182 9.72 6.10 -11.48
N TRP A 183 10.28 7.10 -10.82
CA TRP A 183 9.63 7.88 -9.77
C TRP A 183 9.80 9.38 -10.06
N ASN A 184 8.68 10.08 -10.22
CA ASN A 184 8.68 11.51 -10.53
C ASN A 184 8.41 12.32 -9.26
N VAL A 185 9.24 13.33 -9.03
CA VAL A 185 9.01 14.32 -7.97
C VAL A 185 7.86 15.24 -8.41
N LEU A 186 6.71 15.17 -7.75
CA LEU A 186 5.56 16.00 -8.07
C LEU A 186 5.60 17.37 -7.37
N VAL A 187 6.13 17.43 -6.14
CA VAL A 187 6.28 18.67 -5.37
C VAL A 187 7.40 18.57 -4.32
N ASP A 188 8.09 19.69 -4.09
CA ASP A 188 8.95 19.94 -2.94
C ASP A 188 8.20 20.85 -1.95
N LEU A 189 7.80 20.28 -0.82
CA LEU A 189 7.03 20.99 0.21
C LEU A 189 7.92 21.86 1.09
N THR A 190 9.18 21.48 1.32
CA THR A 190 10.15 22.30 2.07
C THR A 190 10.38 23.61 1.34
N LYS A 191 10.55 23.58 0.01
CA LYS A 191 10.68 24.78 -0.83
C LYS A 191 9.43 25.66 -0.78
N LYS A 192 8.23 25.09 -1.02
CA LYS A 192 6.96 25.84 -0.93
C LYS A 192 6.77 26.48 0.45
N TYR A 193 7.14 25.79 1.53
CA TYR A 193 7.02 26.32 2.88
C TYR A 193 8.00 27.45 3.16
N SER A 194 9.26 27.30 2.72
CA SER A 194 10.30 28.34 2.84
C SER A 194 9.89 29.63 2.13
N GLU A 195 9.28 29.51 0.94
CA GLU A 195 8.76 30.64 0.17
C GLU A 195 7.62 31.36 0.92
N ARG A 196 6.64 30.61 1.44
CA ARG A 196 5.55 31.14 2.27
C ARG A 196 6.02 31.81 3.57
N LEU A 197 7.03 31.25 4.24
CA LEU A 197 7.57 31.85 5.46
C LEU A 197 8.33 33.15 5.18
N LYS A 198 9.05 33.21 4.06
CA LYS A 198 9.68 34.45 3.58
C LYS A 198 8.64 35.53 3.30
N GLU A 199 7.54 35.21 2.62
CA GLU A 199 6.42 36.13 2.38
C GLU A 199 5.80 36.68 3.68
N ARG A 200 5.71 35.84 4.73
CA ARG A 200 5.22 36.22 6.06
C ARG A 200 6.30 36.82 6.98
N GLY A 201 7.52 37.03 6.51
CA GLY A 201 8.63 37.55 7.32
C GLY A 201 8.97 36.70 8.55
N TYR A 202 8.76 35.38 8.49
CA TYR A 202 8.97 34.42 9.59
C TYR A 202 8.17 34.72 10.88
N SER A 203 7.05 35.43 10.76
CA SER A 203 6.07 35.66 11.83
C SER A 203 5.31 34.38 12.22
N LYS A 204 4.81 34.31 13.47
CA LYS A 204 3.98 33.20 13.97
C LYS A 204 2.53 33.30 13.45
N LYS A 205 1.60 32.47 13.96
CA LYS A 205 0.17 32.56 13.56
C LYS A 205 -0.47 33.90 13.93
N ASP A 206 0.09 34.62 14.91
CA ASP A 206 -0.33 35.97 15.32
C ASP A 206 0.08 37.11 14.35
N ASN A 207 0.83 36.80 13.28
CA ASN A 207 1.36 37.74 12.28
C ASN A 207 2.22 38.87 12.87
N LYS A 208 2.75 38.75 14.08
CA LYS A 208 3.69 39.75 14.62
C LYS A 208 5.08 39.52 14.03
N PRO A 209 5.75 40.56 13.52
CA PRO A 209 7.12 40.42 13.04
C PRO A 209 8.06 40.07 14.22
N PRO A 210 9.13 39.30 13.97
CA PRO A 210 10.17 39.11 14.98
C PRO A 210 10.79 40.47 15.35
N GLN A 211 11.07 40.66 16.65
CA GLN A 211 11.73 41.87 17.17
C GLN A 211 13.24 41.81 16.95
N GLU A 212 13.82 40.62 17.09
CA GLU A 212 15.24 40.36 16.91
C GLU A 212 15.59 40.00 15.45
N ASN A 213 16.88 40.13 15.11
CA ASN A 213 17.44 39.80 13.80
C ASN A 213 18.26 38.49 13.86
N LEU A 214 18.85 38.05 12.74
CA LEU A 214 19.63 36.79 12.70
C LEU A 214 20.95 36.83 13.48
N LEU A 215 21.37 38.00 13.99
CA LEU A 215 22.51 38.09 14.90
C LEU A 215 22.14 37.73 16.34
N ASP A 216 20.86 37.56 16.65
CA ASP A 216 20.42 36.87 17.86
C ASP A 216 20.40 35.34 17.64
N PHE A 217 20.85 34.57 18.64
CA PHE A 217 21.01 33.12 18.51
C PHE A 217 19.67 32.40 18.58
N ASP A 218 18.77 32.85 19.45
CA ASP A 218 17.47 32.21 19.67
C ASP A 218 16.54 32.46 18.47
N GLU A 219 16.57 33.66 17.87
CA GLU A 219 15.87 33.97 16.62
C GLU A 219 16.42 33.17 15.43
N LEU A 220 17.76 33.04 15.30
CA LEU A 220 18.37 32.19 14.27
C LEU A 220 17.90 30.74 14.42
N GLN A 221 18.04 30.17 15.61
CA GLN A 221 17.62 28.80 15.92
C GLN A 221 16.11 28.60 15.73
N ARG A 222 15.27 29.58 16.09
CA ARG A 222 13.82 29.56 15.86
C ARG A 222 13.50 29.45 14.38
N ARG A 223 14.14 30.23 13.50
CA ARG A 223 13.87 30.20 12.05
C ARG A 223 14.33 28.92 11.36
N TYR A 224 15.38 28.28 11.87
CA TYR A 224 15.76 26.93 11.46
C TYR A 224 14.70 25.92 11.91
N ARG A 225 14.44 25.77 13.21
CA ARG A 225 13.45 24.80 13.75
C ARG A 225 12.04 24.95 13.19
N MET A 226 11.62 26.17 12.85
CA MET A 226 10.36 26.46 12.16
C MET A 226 10.29 25.85 10.75
N GLN A 227 11.44 25.66 10.09
CA GLN A 227 11.57 25.12 8.73
C GLN A 227 12.03 23.67 8.67
N THR A 228 12.44 23.06 9.80
CA THR A 228 12.94 21.69 9.84
C THR A 228 11.81 20.66 10.02
N PRO A 229 11.41 19.89 8.98
CA PRO A 229 10.53 18.74 9.16
C PRO A 229 11.19 17.60 9.96
N LEU A 230 10.39 17.03 10.87
CA LEU A 230 10.74 15.91 11.75
C LEU A 230 10.00 14.62 11.35
N ARG A 231 8.69 14.72 11.10
CA ARG A 231 7.78 13.63 10.68
C ARG A 231 6.68 14.14 9.76
N MET A 232 6.04 13.24 9.04
CA MET A 232 4.81 13.52 8.30
C MET A 232 3.89 12.30 8.26
N GLU A 233 2.58 12.53 8.32
CA GLU A 233 1.54 11.50 8.19
C GLU A 233 0.35 12.01 7.37
N TRP A 234 -0.27 11.11 6.61
CA TRP A 234 -1.42 11.39 5.75
C TRP A 234 -2.74 11.18 6.49
N SER A 235 -3.76 11.96 6.11
CA SER A 235 -5.16 11.73 6.50
C SER A 235 -5.80 10.60 5.69
N SER A 236 -7.06 10.25 5.99
CA SER A 236 -7.91 9.56 5.02
C SER A 236 -8.32 10.49 3.87
N VAL A 237 -9.01 9.93 2.85
CA VAL A 237 -9.59 10.70 1.75
C VAL A 237 -10.89 11.36 2.22
N TYR A 238 -10.97 12.68 2.08
CA TYR A 238 -12.15 13.47 2.40
C TYR A 238 -12.87 13.94 1.14
N THR A 239 -14.20 13.90 1.15
CA THR A 239 -15.03 14.51 0.09
C THR A 239 -15.50 15.90 0.52
N ILE A 240 -15.21 16.90 -0.30
CA ILE A 240 -15.68 18.29 -0.13
C ILE A 240 -16.64 18.67 -1.25
N LYS A 241 -17.59 19.57 -0.96
CA LYS A 241 -18.49 20.12 -1.99
C LYS A 241 -17.90 21.42 -2.54
N GLN A 242 -17.55 21.45 -3.81
CA GLN A 242 -17.10 22.66 -4.51
C GLN A 242 -18.23 23.22 -5.36
N ALA A 243 -18.61 24.48 -5.10
CA ALA A 243 -19.53 25.20 -5.95
C ALA A 243 -18.81 25.70 -7.21
N GLN A 244 -19.39 25.41 -8.37
CA GLN A 244 -18.95 25.90 -9.68
C GLN A 244 -19.59 27.27 -9.98
N PRO A 245 -19.06 28.04 -10.96
CA PRO A 245 -19.61 29.34 -11.35
C PRO A 245 -21.07 29.32 -11.84
N ASP A 246 -21.58 28.15 -12.22
CA ASP A 246 -22.96 27.90 -12.65
C ASP A 246 -23.91 27.52 -11.50
N ASN A 247 -23.46 27.65 -10.25
CA ASN A 247 -24.12 27.20 -9.02
C ASN A 247 -24.32 25.67 -8.90
N THR A 248 -23.75 24.85 -9.80
CA THR A 248 -23.70 23.40 -9.58
C THR A 248 -22.70 23.07 -8.47
N CYS A 249 -22.97 22.02 -7.70
CA CYS A 249 -22.07 21.54 -6.64
C CYS A 249 -21.47 20.20 -7.06
N ILE A 250 -20.15 20.18 -7.28
CA ILE A 250 -19.40 18.96 -7.57
C ILE A 250 -18.75 18.46 -6.28
N ASP A 251 -18.82 17.16 -6.06
CA ASP A 251 -18.10 16.50 -4.97
C ASP A 251 -16.67 16.22 -5.44
N VAL A 252 -15.70 16.81 -4.75
CA VAL A 252 -14.27 16.75 -5.04
C VAL A 252 -13.57 16.05 -3.89
N GLU A 253 -12.67 15.12 -4.20
CA GLU A 253 -11.90 14.41 -3.20
C GLU A 253 -10.59 15.15 -2.88
N MET A 254 -10.17 15.09 -1.62
CA MET A 254 -8.92 15.67 -1.14
C MET A 254 -8.28 14.78 -0.08
N VAL A 255 -6.96 14.90 0.08
CA VAL A 255 -6.22 14.32 1.20
C VAL A 255 -5.35 15.41 1.84
N LEU A 256 -5.12 15.31 3.15
CA LEU A 256 -4.21 16.17 3.88
C LEU A 256 -2.91 15.44 4.21
N LEU A 257 -1.79 16.16 4.16
CA LEU A 257 -0.52 15.75 4.74
C LEU A 257 -0.19 16.67 5.90
N ALA A 258 -0.07 16.12 7.11
CA ALA A 258 0.45 16.82 8.26
C ALA A 258 1.97 16.67 8.32
N VAL A 259 2.67 17.77 8.55
CA VAL A 259 4.13 17.81 8.72
C VAL A 259 4.43 18.40 10.09
N LEU A 260 5.09 17.61 10.94
CA LEU A 260 5.54 18.01 12.27
C LEU A 260 6.93 18.62 12.15
N MET A 261 7.05 19.87 12.60
CA MET A 261 8.30 20.65 12.57
C MET A 261 9.03 20.56 13.92
N GLU A 262 10.35 20.78 13.94
CA GLU A 262 11.16 20.69 15.17
C GLU A 262 10.78 21.70 16.26
N ASN A 263 10.16 22.82 15.89
CA ASN A 263 9.62 23.78 16.86
C ASN A 263 8.29 23.35 17.50
N GLY A 264 7.71 22.20 17.09
CA GLY A 264 6.42 21.69 17.56
C GLY A 264 5.22 22.08 16.69
N ASP A 265 5.37 22.94 15.69
CA ASP A 265 4.25 23.33 14.83
C ASP A 265 3.87 22.19 13.86
N LEU A 266 2.57 22.06 13.60
CA LEU A 266 2.02 21.18 12.58
C LEU A 266 1.63 21.99 11.35
N VAL A 267 2.27 21.74 10.22
CA VAL A 267 1.94 22.35 8.92
C VAL A 267 1.06 21.39 8.13
N LEU A 268 -0.14 21.82 7.75
CA LEU A 268 -1.08 21.02 6.97
C LEU A 268 -1.06 21.43 5.50
N TRP A 269 -0.94 20.45 4.60
CA TRP A 269 -1.01 20.62 3.16
C TRP A 269 -2.22 19.88 2.59
N LYS A 270 -3.01 20.55 1.75
CA LYS A 270 -4.14 19.96 1.03
C LYS A 270 -3.72 19.58 -0.38
N PHE A 271 -4.02 18.34 -0.76
CA PHE A 271 -3.88 17.80 -2.10
C PHE A 271 -5.28 17.52 -2.66
N VAL A 272 -5.60 18.05 -3.83
CA VAL A 272 -6.82 17.70 -4.57
C VAL A 272 -6.59 16.41 -5.35
N LEU A 273 -7.58 15.51 -5.36
CA LEU A 273 -7.49 14.20 -6.01
C LEU A 273 -8.30 14.15 -7.32
N PRO A 274 -7.85 13.38 -8.34
CA PRO A 274 -6.57 12.69 -8.41
C PRO A 274 -5.40 13.68 -8.56
N PHE A 275 -4.33 13.47 -7.80
CA PHE A 275 -3.20 14.39 -7.76
C PHE A 275 -2.27 14.15 -8.96
N THR A 276 -2.16 15.15 -9.84
CA THR A 276 -1.39 15.05 -11.08
C THR A 276 -0.08 15.83 -11.05
N ASN A 277 -0.06 17.01 -10.44
CA ASN A 277 1.07 17.93 -10.52
C ASN A 277 1.14 18.86 -9.30
N GLY A 278 2.32 19.45 -9.04
CA GLY A 278 2.56 20.28 -7.87
C GLY A 278 1.73 21.56 -7.72
N ALA A 279 0.98 22.03 -8.73
CA ALA A 279 0.12 23.20 -8.61
C ALA A 279 -1.09 22.94 -7.69
N ASP A 280 -1.62 21.71 -7.70
CA ASP A 280 -2.83 21.32 -6.97
C ASP A 280 -2.61 21.16 -5.43
N VAL A 281 -1.39 21.44 -4.95
CA VAL A 281 -1.04 21.42 -3.53
C VAL A 281 -1.13 22.81 -2.91
N VAL A 282 -2.06 22.97 -1.98
CA VAL A 282 -2.38 24.23 -1.31
C VAL A 282 -2.02 24.13 0.18
N PHE A 283 -1.45 25.20 0.73
CA PHE A 283 -1.28 25.32 2.18
C PHE A 283 -2.66 25.35 2.86
N TYR A 284 -2.88 24.51 3.88
CA TYR A 284 -4.18 24.38 4.54
C TYR A 284 -4.24 25.17 5.86
N ASP A 285 -3.43 24.81 6.86
CA ASP A 285 -3.34 25.53 8.15
C ASP A 285 -1.98 25.27 8.84
N ILE A 286 -1.67 26.06 9.88
CA ILE A 286 -0.64 25.77 10.89
C ILE A 286 -1.32 25.61 12.26
N VAL A 287 -1.05 24.50 12.96
CA VAL A 287 -1.49 24.28 14.34
C VAL A 287 -0.28 24.36 15.26
N GLU A 288 -0.23 25.42 16.07
CA GLU A 288 0.80 25.60 17.11
C GLU A 288 0.51 24.62 18.27
N SER A 289 1.32 23.57 18.44
CA SER A 289 0.99 22.49 19.38
C SER A 289 1.34 22.77 20.84
N GLY A 290 2.33 23.63 21.07
CA GLY A 290 2.93 23.83 22.39
C GLY A 290 3.65 22.58 22.94
N VAL A 291 3.97 21.59 22.09
CA VAL A 291 4.80 20.42 22.46
C VAL A 291 6.27 20.75 22.19
N THR A 292 7.06 20.81 23.26
CA THR A 292 8.52 20.94 23.18
C THR A 292 9.16 19.59 22.84
N ARG A 293 10.28 19.62 22.08
CA ARG A 293 11.00 18.41 21.62
C ARG A 293 10.05 17.33 21.07
N PRO A 294 9.32 17.59 19.98
CA PRO A 294 8.39 16.61 19.41
C PRO A 294 9.15 15.44 18.78
N SER A 295 8.67 14.21 18.93
CA SER A 295 9.39 12.99 18.54
C SER A 295 8.71 12.14 17.46
N ASP A 296 7.38 11.99 17.53
CA ASP A 296 6.61 11.21 16.55
C ASP A 296 5.20 11.79 16.32
N LEU A 297 4.60 11.41 15.18
CA LEU A 297 3.31 11.90 14.71
C LEU A 297 2.42 10.72 14.31
N ALA A 298 1.13 10.77 14.64
CA ALA A 298 0.12 9.88 14.06
C ALA A 298 -1.20 10.62 13.80
N TRP A 299 -1.87 10.30 12.68
CA TRP A 299 -3.20 10.83 12.39
C TRP A 299 -4.27 10.01 13.12
N TRP A 300 -5.16 10.68 13.86
CA TRP A 300 -6.34 10.07 14.47
C TRP A 300 -7.60 10.49 13.73
N GLU A 301 -8.39 9.50 13.33
CA GLU A 301 -9.75 9.70 12.84
C GLU A 301 -10.71 8.79 13.57
N TYR A 302 -11.93 9.31 13.77
CA TYR A 302 -13.04 8.57 14.31
C TYR A 302 -14.26 8.79 13.42
N GLU A 303 -14.91 7.71 13.02
CA GLU A 303 -16.16 7.75 12.26
C GLU A 303 -17.22 6.90 12.95
N SER A 304 -18.32 7.51 13.35
CA SER A 304 -19.60 6.86 13.64
C SER A 304 -20.66 7.39 12.68
N SER A 305 -21.83 6.74 12.60
CA SER A 305 -22.92 7.08 11.67
C SER A 305 -23.27 8.57 11.64
N ASP A 306 -23.23 9.20 12.82
CA ASP A 306 -23.71 10.58 13.03
C ASP A 306 -22.57 11.58 13.29
N ARG A 307 -21.33 11.11 13.45
CA ARG A 307 -20.20 11.93 13.91
C ARG A 307 -18.87 11.46 13.31
N ARG A 308 -18.22 12.33 12.54
CA ARG A 308 -16.80 12.19 12.19
C ARG A 308 -15.95 13.16 13.00
N MET A 309 -14.78 12.74 13.45
CA MET A 309 -13.82 13.56 14.21
C MET A 309 -12.40 13.25 13.72
N SER A 310 -11.51 14.24 13.82
CA SER A 310 -10.11 14.11 13.44
C SER A 310 -9.21 14.92 14.36
N GLY A 311 -7.99 14.44 14.56
CA GLY A 311 -6.94 15.14 15.31
C GLY A 311 -5.57 14.55 15.02
N LEU A 312 -4.52 15.24 15.48
CA LEU A 312 -3.13 14.82 15.29
C LEU A 312 -2.50 14.46 16.63
N ILE A 313 -2.06 13.20 16.76
CA ILE A 313 -1.39 12.70 17.95
C ILE A 313 0.09 13.06 17.83
N ILE A 314 0.61 13.84 18.77
CA ILE A 314 2.02 14.24 18.84
C ILE A 314 2.65 13.59 20.08
N GLY A 315 3.75 12.87 19.88
CA GLY A 315 4.65 12.43 20.95
C GLY A 315 5.80 13.41 21.19
N SER A 316 6.38 13.35 22.39
CA SER A 316 7.54 14.14 22.77
C SER A 316 8.70 13.25 23.20
N GLU A 317 9.93 13.73 22.98
CA GLU A 317 11.15 13.16 23.57
C GLU A 317 11.11 13.19 25.11
N VAL A 318 10.33 14.10 25.70
CA VAL A 318 10.24 14.25 27.16
C VAL A 318 9.19 13.31 27.79
N GLY A 319 8.39 12.63 26.96
CA GLY A 319 7.41 11.61 27.39
C GLY A 319 5.91 11.86 27.11
N PRO A 320 5.37 13.09 27.25
CA PRO A 320 3.94 13.35 27.05
C PRO A 320 3.46 13.11 25.62
N VAL A 321 2.17 12.77 25.49
CA VAL A 321 1.48 12.63 24.21
C VAL A 321 0.13 13.34 24.26
N LYS A 322 -0.17 14.10 23.21
CA LYS A 322 -1.40 14.90 23.10
C LYS A 322 -2.04 14.74 21.72
N ILE A 323 -3.37 14.80 21.66
CA ILE A 323 -4.13 14.97 20.43
C ILE A 323 -4.42 16.45 20.23
N MET A 324 -3.92 17.02 19.14
CA MET A 324 -4.23 18.38 18.72
C MET A 324 -5.49 18.41 17.86
N PRO A 325 -6.41 19.38 18.05
CA PRO A 325 -7.58 19.55 17.20
C PRO A 325 -7.17 19.96 15.77
N VAL A 326 -7.82 19.35 14.77
CA VAL A 326 -7.72 19.77 13.37
C VAL A 326 -9.07 20.33 12.91
N SER A 327 -9.05 21.53 12.32
CA SER A 327 -10.26 22.16 11.77
C SER A 327 -10.43 21.78 10.30
N LEU A 328 -11.42 20.92 10.01
CA LEU A 328 -11.72 20.46 8.66
C LEU A 328 -12.82 21.33 8.02
N SER A 329 -12.50 22.62 7.82
CA SER A 329 -13.41 23.58 7.19
C SER A 329 -13.82 23.13 5.79
N GLY A 330 -15.13 23.03 5.56
CA GLY A 330 -15.72 22.60 4.29
C GLY A 330 -15.99 21.09 4.13
N VAL A 331 -15.50 20.24 5.03
CA VAL A 331 -15.82 18.79 5.01
C VAL A 331 -17.12 18.55 5.79
N LYS A 332 -18.16 18.03 5.14
CA LYS A 332 -19.47 17.81 5.80
C LYS A 332 -19.38 16.71 6.86
N GLY A 333 -20.03 16.92 8.01
CA GLY A 333 -20.16 15.93 9.08
C GLY A 333 -18.95 15.78 10.03
N TYR A 334 -17.88 16.56 9.83
CA TYR A 334 -16.72 16.56 10.73
C TYR A 334 -16.89 17.55 11.88
N PHE A 335 -16.62 17.08 13.09
CA PHE A 335 -16.57 17.84 14.32
C PHE A 335 -15.10 18.02 14.74
N THR A 336 -14.71 19.25 15.07
CA THR A 336 -13.39 19.57 15.61
C THR A 336 -13.43 19.53 17.13
N LEU A 337 -12.42 18.90 17.76
CA LEU A 337 -12.23 18.95 19.21
C LEU A 337 -12.05 20.42 19.67
N ARG A 338 -12.68 20.82 20.77
CA ARG A 338 -12.56 22.21 21.27
C ARG A 338 -11.22 22.52 21.91
N HIS A 339 -10.58 21.52 22.51
CA HIS A 339 -9.31 21.64 23.24
C HIS A 339 -8.43 20.43 22.92
N PRO A 340 -7.09 20.55 23.03
CA PRO A 340 -6.19 19.41 22.97
C PRO A 340 -6.52 18.36 24.04
N VAL A 341 -6.43 17.09 23.69
CA VAL A 341 -6.67 15.96 24.60
C VAL A 341 -5.33 15.38 25.03
N ILE A 342 -5.04 15.37 26.32
CA ILE A 342 -3.79 14.81 26.85
C ILE A 342 -3.99 13.31 27.06
N LEU A 343 -3.17 12.48 26.41
CA LEU A 343 -3.22 11.01 26.52
C LEU A 343 -2.30 10.52 27.63
N TRP A 344 -1.07 11.05 27.67
CA TRP A 344 -0.11 10.87 28.75
C TRP A 344 0.52 12.23 29.07
N LYS A 345 0.63 12.55 30.36
CA LYS A 345 1.07 13.88 30.86
C LYS A 345 2.45 13.82 31.51
N GLU A 346 2.93 12.62 31.78
CA GLU A 346 4.14 12.31 32.55
C GLU A 346 5.38 12.65 31.72
N CYS A 347 6.16 13.62 32.23
CA CYS A 347 7.48 13.97 31.70
C CYS A 347 8.53 13.15 32.45
N ASP A 348 8.91 11.99 31.92
CA ASP A 348 9.89 11.07 32.51
C ASP A 348 11.22 11.04 31.74
N GLU A 349 11.36 11.90 30.71
CA GLU A 349 12.51 11.92 29.79
C GLU A 349 12.72 10.61 29.00
N ILE A 350 11.67 9.77 28.90
CA ILE A 350 11.63 8.59 28.03
C ILE A 350 10.87 8.95 26.75
N ALA A 351 11.63 9.09 25.67
CA ALA A 351 11.11 9.46 24.36
C ALA A 351 10.02 8.51 23.84
N VAL A 352 9.03 9.09 23.17
CA VAL A 352 7.98 8.37 22.44
C VAL A 352 8.47 8.11 21.01
N GLU A 353 8.83 6.86 20.68
CA GLU A 353 9.56 6.54 19.43
C GLU A 353 8.66 6.08 18.27
N ASN A 354 7.57 5.39 18.57
CA ASN A 354 6.57 4.96 17.59
C ASN A 354 5.16 5.19 18.13
N ILE A 355 4.31 5.88 17.37
CA ILE A 355 2.86 5.97 17.63
C ILE A 355 2.09 5.36 16.46
N LYS A 356 1.12 4.48 16.75
CA LYS A 356 0.14 4.02 15.76
C LYS A 356 -1.27 4.08 16.33
N CYS A 357 -2.23 4.43 15.47
CA CYS A 357 -3.64 4.52 15.81
C CYS A 357 -4.44 3.60 14.88
N VAL A 358 -5.32 2.78 15.44
CA VAL A 358 -6.16 1.83 14.67
C VAL A 358 -7.62 1.92 15.12
N PRO A 359 -8.58 2.05 14.18
CA PRO A 359 -10.00 2.00 14.50
C PRO A 359 -10.41 0.57 14.87
N MET A 360 -11.31 0.44 15.84
CA MET A 360 -11.80 -0.82 16.36
C MET A 360 -13.32 -0.77 16.59
N VAL A 361 -13.95 -1.93 16.73
CA VAL A 361 -15.32 -2.07 17.23
C VAL A 361 -15.24 -2.83 18.56
N HIS A 362 -15.80 -2.26 19.62
CA HIS A 362 -15.90 -2.91 20.91
C HIS A 362 -16.86 -4.11 20.80
N PRO A 363 -16.43 -5.36 21.07
CA PRO A 363 -17.23 -6.54 20.77
C PRO A 363 -18.51 -6.63 21.60
N ILE A 364 -18.43 -6.25 22.89
CA ILE A 364 -19.56 -6.23 23.83
C ILE A 364 -20.50 -5.04 23.56
N GLN A 365 -19.97 -3.81 23.60
CA GLN A 365 -20.78 -2.58 23.46
C GLN A 365 -21.24 -2.30 22.02
N LYS A 366 -20.69 -3.02 21.02
CA LYS A 366 -20.87 -2.80 19.57
C LYS A 366 -20.59 -1.36 19.11
N SER A 367 -19.92 -0.56 19.94
CA SER A 367 -19.53 0.82 19.68
C SER A 367 -18.20 0.89 18.93
N ARG A 368 -18.00 1.92 18.11
CA ARG A 368 -16.69 2.19 17.51
C ARG A 368 -15.78 2.87 18.54
N CYS A 369 -14.50 2.53 18.49
CA CYS A 369 -13.45 3.06 19.36
C CYS A 369 -12.13 3.19 18.58
N SER A 370 -11.16 3.91 19.13
CA SER A 370 -9.83 4.02 18.52
C SER A 370 -8.78 3.56 19.53
N LEU A 371 -7.93 2.61 19.13
CA LEU A 371 -6.79 2.16 19.91
C LEU A 371 -5.54 2.90 19.44
N ILE A 372 -4.97 3.70 20.32
CA ILE A 372 -3.67 4.36 20.16
C ILE A 372 -2.64 3.55 20.94
N VAL A 373 -1.51 3.23 20.30
CA VAL A 373 -0.40 2.51 20.93
C VAL A 373 0.89 3.28 20.70
N ALA A 374 1.70 3.40 21.76
CA ALA A 374 2.95 4.16 21.76
C ALA A 374 4.09 3.35 22.41
N SER A 375 5.28 3.32 21.80
CA SER A 375 6.50 2.76 22.40
C SER A 375 7.27 3.81 23.19
N ARG A 376 7.75 3.45 24.39
CA ARG A 376 8.60 4.26 25.28
C ARG A 376 9.63 3.34 25.94
N GLY A 377 10.86 3.35 25.45
CA GLY A 377 11.88 2.40 25.89
C GLY A 377 11.44 0.95 25.65
N CYS A 378 11.49 0.10 26.68
CA CYS A 378 11.03 -1.29 26.61
C CYS A 378 9.51 -1.47 26.83
N TYR A 379 8.77 -0.39 27.09
CA TYR A 379 7.35 -0.41 27.42
C TYR A 379 6.48 -0.06 26.21
N VAL A 380 5.27 -0.62 26.20
CA VAL A 380 4.23 -0.30 25.22
C VAL A 380 3.04 0.29 25.96
N PHE A 381 2.81 1.58 25.77
CA PHE A 381 1.67 2.31 26.29
C PHE A 381 0.49 2.18 25.33
N TRP A 382 -0.73 2.07 25.85
CA TRP A 382 -1.93 1.98 25.04
C TRP A 382 -3.03 2.88 25.60
N CYS A 383 -3.83 3.45 24.70
CA CYS A 383 -4.97 4.27 25.03
C CYS A 383 -6.16 3.88 24.15
N LEU A 384 -7.29 3.57 24.79
CA LEU A 384 -8.57 3.32 24.15
C LEU A 384 -9.43 4.59 24.25
N LEU A 385 -9.71 5.19 23.09
CA LEU A 385 -10.64 6.30 22.95
C LEU A 385 -12.04 5.77 22.65
N MET A 386 -13.01 6.14 23.48
CA MET A 386 -14.42 5.82 23.30
C MET A 386 -15.26 7.10 23.28
N ILE A 387 -16.10 7.27 22.27
CA ILE A 387 -16.97 8.44 22.13
C ILE A 387 -18.39 8.04 22.51
N SER A 388 -18.90 8.66 23.56
CA SER A 388 -20.24 8.48 24.10
C SER A 388 -21.09 9.74 23.90
N PRO A 389 -22.41 9.69 24.15
CA PRO A 389 -23.24 10.91 24.20
C PRO A 389 -22.74 11.93 25.23
N ALA A 390 -22.10 11.49 26.31
CA ALA A 390 -21.54 12.34 27.37
C ALA A 390 -20.19 12.98 27.01
N GLY A 391 -19.49 12.49 25.98
CA GLY A 391 -18.20 13.02 25.55
C GLY A 391 -17.18 11.96 25.14
N LEU A 392 -15.93 12.40 24.97
CA LEU A 392 -14.77 11.56 24.70
C LEU A 392 -14.21 11.00 26.03
N ASN A 393 -14.27 9.69 26.19
CA ASN A 393 -13.66 8.95 27.28
C ASN A 393 -12.28 8.44 26.85
N VAL A 394 -11.29 8.62 27.73
CA VAL A 394 -9.89 8.28 27.49
C VAL A 394 -9.48 7.27 28.55
N HIS A 395 -9.30 6.01 28.16
CA HIS A 395 -8.76 4.97 29.02
C HIS A 395 -7.32 4.69 28.59
N ASN A 396 -6.37 4.70 29.52
CA ASN A 396 -4.96 4.48 29.20
C ASN A 396 -4.32 3.52 30.21
N SER A 397 -3.30 2.79 29.74
CA SER A 397 -2.42 1.97 30.58
C SER A 397 -1.16 1.62 29.79
N HIS A 398 -0.39 0.64 30.27
CA HIS A 398 0.82 0.13 29.62
C HIS A 398 0.94 -1.39 29.76
N VAL A 399 1.74 -2.00 28.90
CA VAL A 399 2.17 -3.39 28.97
C VAL A 399 3.61 -3.40 29.51
N ALA A 400 3.78 -3.89 30.73
CA ALA A 400 5.08 -4.09 31.37
C ALA A 400 5.65 -5.47 31.05
N GLY A 401 6.99 -5.61 31.10
CA GLY A 401 7.67 -6.88 30.93
C GLY A 401 7.63 -7.48 29.52
N LEU A 402 7.20 -6.71 28.51
CA LEU A 402 7.09 -7.20 27.14
C LEU A 402 8.46 -7.56 26.55
N HIS A 403 9.40 -6.62 26.62
CA HIS A 403 10.79 -6.78 26.19
C HIS A 403 11.74 -6.40 27.33
N SER A 404 12.92 -7.01 27.36
CA SER A 404 14.01 -6.64 28.28
C SER A 404 14.82 -5.43 27.77
N LEU A 405 14.74 -5.14 26.47
CA LEU A 405 15.45 -4.07 25.78
C LEU A 405 14.46 -3.14 25.05
N PRO A 406 14.87 -1.93 24.63
CA PRO A 406 13.99 -0.98 23.96
C PRO A 406 13.33 -1.52 22.68
N VAL A 407 12.08 -1.12 22.48
CA VAL A 407 11.29 -1.36 21.27
C VAL A 407 11.73 -0.39 20.19
N VAL A 408 12.32 -0.91 19.12
CA VAL A 408 12.83 -0.12 17.99
C VAL A 408 11.74 0.17 16.96
N SER A 409 10.73 -0.69 16.87
CA SER A 409 9.69 -0.58 15.85
C SER A 409 8.36 -1.21 16.28
N LEU A 410 7.27 -0.56 15.88
CA LEU A 410 5.89 -0.96 16.14
C LEU A 410 5.10 -0.91 14.83
N ALA A 411 4.42 -2.01 14.50
CA ALA A 411 3.56 -2.15 13.33
C ALA A 411 2.20 -2.75 13.74
N VAL A 412 1.13 -2.51 12.98
CA VAL A 412 -0.21 -2.99 13.33
C VAL A 412 -0.93 -3.55 12.10
N SER A 413 -1.53 -4.74 12.23
CA SER A 413 -2.47 -5.29 11.22
C SER A 413 -3.84 -4.62 11.36
N GLN A 414 -4.44 -4.20 10.25
CA GLN A 414 -5.81 -3.67 10.24
C GLN A 414 -6.87 -4.78 10.22
N GLN A 415 -6.59 -5.89 9.52
CA GLN A 415 -7.44 -7.08 9.54
C GLN A 415 -7.10 -7.94 10.77
N GLY A 416 -8.08 -8.15 11.66
CA GLY A 416 -7.87 -8.89 12.91
C GLY A 416 -6.84 -8.20 13.79
N VAL A 417 -7.18 -6.98 14.26
CA VAL A 417 -6.28 -6.01 14.90
C VAL A 417 -5.24 -6.68 15.79
N ALA A 418 -3.97 -6.60 15.40
CA ALA A 418 -2.84 -7.18 16.11
C ALA A 418 -1.63 -6.24 16.02
N VAL A 419 -1.02 -5.94 17.16
CA VAL A 419 0.12 -5.03 17.27
C VAL A 419 1.41 -5.86 17.37
N TYR A 420 2.34 -5.62 16.46
CA TYR A 420 3.64 -6.25 16.41
C TYR A 420 4.70 -5.29 16.92
N THR A 421 5.58 -5.77 17.79
CA THR A 421 6.65 -4.98 18.42
C THR A 421 7.97 -5.68 18.22
N CYS A 422 9.02 -4.94 17.86
CA CYS A 422 10.36 -5.48 17.66
C CYS A 422 11.37 -4.76 18.57
N SER A 423 12.14 -5.54 19.33
CA SER A 423 13.21 -5.06 20.21
C SER A 423 14.57 -5.03 19.49
N ILE A 424 15.56 -4.35 20.09
CA ILE A 424 16.90 -4.15 19.49
C ILE A 424 17.71 -5.45 19.27
N ASP A 425 17.45 -6.50 20.05
CA ASP A 425 18.00 -7.86 19.88
C ASP A 425 17.23 -8.72 18.86
N GLY A 426 16.17 -8.15 18.27
CA GLY A 426 15.41 -8.75 17.18
C GLY A 426 14.33 -9.74 17.61
N TRP A 427 13.93 -9.75 18.88
CA TRP A 427 12.69 -10.45 19.26
C TRP A 427 11.48 -9.70 18.72
N ILE A 428 10.46 -10.46 18.31
CA ILE A 428 9.20 -9.92 17.84
C ILE A 428 8.08 -10.53 18.67
N LYS A 429 7.22 -9.66 19.21
CA LYS A 429 6.06 -10.04 20.00
C LYS A 429 4.79 -9.49 19.38
N LYS A 430 3.80 -10.36 19.24
CA LYS A 430 2.45 -10.05 18.79
C LYS A 430 1.57 -9.83 20.01
N LEU A 431 0.90 -8.69 20.05
CA LEU A 431 -0.06 -8.29 21.05
C LEU A 431 -1.45 -8.30 20.41
N THR A 432 -2.30 -9.23 20.85
CA THR A 432 -3.69 -9.29 20.39
C THR A 432 -4.60 -8.66 21.45
N PRO A 433 -5.28 -7.54 21.15
CA PRO A 433 -6.19 -6.86 22.07
C PRO A 433 -7.41 -7.74 22.37
N THR A 434 -7.64 -8.02 23.65
CA THR A 434 -8.83 -8.69 24.17
C THR A 434 -9.61 -7.71 25.05
N PHE A 435 -10.87 -7.49 24.69
CA PHE A 435 -11.75 -6.59 25.47
C PHE A 435 -12.34 -7.33 26.67
N THR A 436 -12.31 -6.67 27.83
CA THR A 436 -13.21 -6.96 28.94
C THR A 436 -14.45 -6.05 28.83
N GLU A 437 -15.33 -6.04 29.83
CA GLU A 437 -16.51 -5.15 29.84
C GLU A 437 -16.14 -3.66 29.77
N ASN A 438 -15.03 -3.27 30.42
CA ASN A 438 -14.64 -1.86 30.63
C ASN A 438 -13.17 -1.55 30.31
N THR A 439 -12.33 -2.55 29.99
CA THR A 439 -10.88 -2.37 29.77
C THR A 439 -10.35 -3.20 28.61
N LEU A 440 -9.12 -2.89 28.18
CA LEU A 440 -8.37 -3.65 27.19
C LEU A 440 -7.25 -4.43 27.89
N ILE A 441 -7.11 -5.70 27.56
CA ILE A 441 -5.97 -6.56 27.91
C ILE A 441 -5.29 -6.96 26.60
N PHE A 442 -4.01 -7.34 26.65
CA PHE A 442 -3.32 -7.89 25.49
C PHE A 442 -2.89 -9.33 25.76
N LYS A 443 -3.35 -10.25 24.92
CA LYS A 443 -2.74 -11.58 24.80
C LYS A 443 -1.38 -11.40 24.14
N GLN A 444 -0.33 -11.82 24.82
CA GLN A 444 1.05 -11.73 24.33
C GLN A 444 1.45 -13.07 23.70
N GLU A 445 1.98 -13.03 22.48
CA GLU A 445 2.46 -14.19 21.74
C GLU A 445 3.88 -13.88 21.21
N ASP A 446 4.86 -14.69 21.60
CA ASP A 446 6.21 -14.60 21.04
C ASP A 446 6.18 -15.16 19.60
N MET A 447 6.64 -14.38 18.63
CA MET A 447 6.75 -14.89 17.25
C MET A 447 7.98 -15.79 17.12
N LEU A 448 7.78 -16.98 16.55
CA LEU A 448 8.89 -17.86 16.20
C LEU A 448 9.84 -17.12 15.23
N ARG A 449 11.11 -17.03 15.62
CA ARG A 449 12.18 -16.43 14.81
C ARG A 449 12.71 -17.51 13.87
N PRO A 450 12.58 -17.38 12.53
CA PRO A 450 13.24 -18.27 11.59
C PRO A 450 14.74 -18.32 11.88
N GLU A 451 15.35 -19.51 11.87
CA GLU A 451 16.75 -19.73 12.27
C GLU A 451 17.72 -18.80 11.53
N ASN A 452 17.46 -18.57 10.24
CA ASN A 452 18.21 -17.67 9.35
C ASN A 452 18.22 -16.18 9.77
N LEU A 453 17.37 -15.77 10.71
CA LEU A 453 17.33 -14.43 11.29
C LEU A 453 18.03 -14.31 12.64
N THR A 454 18.52 -15.42 13.22
CA THR A 454 19.25 -15.39 14.49
C THR A 454 20.57 -14.61 14.36
N GLY A 455 20.98 -13.92 15.42
CA GLY A 455 22.19 -13.08 15.44
C GLY A 455 22.17 -11.80 14.59
N ARG A 456 21.25 -11.64 13.63
CA ARG A 456 21.07 -10.40 12.85
C ARG A 456 20.47 -9.28 13.69
N ARG A 457 20.92 -8.04 13.46
CA ARG A 457 20.31 -6.82 14.04
C ARG A 457 19.13 -6.40 13.18
N ILE A 458 17.97 -6.19 13.80
CA ILE A 458 16.77 -5.66 13.13
C ILE A 458 16.74 -4.13 13.29
N HIS A 459 16.32 -3.41 12.25
CA HIS A 459 16.16 -1.95 12.25
C HIS A 459 14.70 -1.50 12.20
N GLY A 460 13.79 -2.37 11.77
CA GLY A 460 12.37 -2.06 11.73
C GLY A 460 11.53 -3.20 11.17
N ILE A 461 10.23 -3.12 11.43
CA ILE A 461 9.21 -4.03 10.92
C ILE A 461 8.06 -3.26 10.25
N ALA A 462 7.43 -3.86 9.24
CA ALA A 462 6.18 -3.38 8.65
C ALA A 462 5.28 -4.56 8.27
N VAL A 463 3.97 -4.39 8.36
CA VAL A 463 2.98 -5.44 8.05
C VAL A 463 2.31 -5.12 6.72
N SER A 464 2.04 -6.14 5.89
CA SER A 464 1.32 -5.96 4.62
C SER A 464 -0.12 -5.50 4.86
N TYR A 465 -0.75 -4.87 3.87
CA TYR A 465 -2.03 -4.18 4.09
C TYR A 465 -3.14 -5.09 4.68
N ASN A 466 -3.22 -6.34 4.23
CA ASN A 466 -4.19 -7.32 4.75
C ASN A 466 -3.59 -8.27 5.80
N GLY A 467 -2.38 -7.97 6.31
CA GLY A 467 -1.72 -8.77 7.35
C GLY A 467 -1.35 -10.18 6.91
N ALA A 468 -1.06 -10.40 5.62
CA ALA A 468 -0.55 -11.67 5.10
C ALA A 468 0.92 -11.89 5.44
N PHE A 469 1.72 -10.83 5.43
CA PHE A 469 3.17 -10.86 5.66
C PHE A 469 3.64 -9.78 6.65
N ILE A 470 4.77 -10.04 7.30
CA ILE A 470 5.59 -9.04 7.98
C ILE A 470 6.95 -8.92 7.26
N ALA A 471 7.36 -7.69 7.01
CA ALA A 471 8.67 -7.34 6.47
C ALA A 471 9.61 -6.93 7.60
N LEU A 472 10.87 -7.37 7.52
CA LEU A 472 11.92 -7.06 8.48
C LEU A 472 13.15 -6.51 7.78
N ALA A 473 13.61 -5.31 8.15
CA ALA A 473 14.87 -4.76 7.69
C ALA A 473 16.00 -5.19 8.65
N SER A 474 17.00 -5.90 8.14
CA SER A 474 18.08 -6.46 8.95
C SER A 474 19.48 -6.11 8.44
N THR A 475 20.45 -6.15 9.35
CA THR A 475 21.88 -6.19 9.04
C THR A 475 22.49 -7.47 9.57
N GLN A 476 23.44 -8.01 8.81
CA GLN A 476 24.29 -9.12 9.22
C GLN A 476 24.93 -8.85 10.60
N GLY A 477 24.77 -9.81 11.50
CA GLY A 477 25.38 -9.80 12.82
C GLY A 477 26.87 -10.12 12.80
N MET A 478 27.39 -10.50 13.97
CA MET A 478 28.75 -11.05 14.06
C MET A 478 28.78 -12.46 13.45
N VAL A 479 29.85 -12.77 12.72
CA VAL A 479 30.10 -14.10 12.12
C VAL A 479 31.36 -14.65 12.76
N GLY A 480 31.27 -15.84 13.36
CA GLY A 480 32.42 -16.47 14.05
C GLY A 480 33.01 -15.63 15.20
N GLY A 481 32.23 -14.76 15.83
CA GLY A 481 32.70 -13.84 16.88
C GLY A 481 33.32 -12.54 16.39
N PHE A 482 33.36 -12.29 15.07
CA PHE A 482 33.89 -11.05 14.49
C PHE A 482 32.80 -10.21 13.81
N HIS A 483 32.97 -8.89 13.81
CA HIS A 483 32.17 -8.02 12.95
C HIS A 483 32.63 -8.17 11.49
N PRO A 484 31.72 -8.39 10.53
CA PRO A 484 32.10 -8.46 9.12
C PRO A 484 32.61 -7.10 8.63
N LEU A 485 33.69 -7.10 7.85
CA LEU A 485 34.31 -5.90 7.27
C LEU A 485 33.29 -5.09 6.44
N ASN A 486 32.56 -5.80 5.58
CA ASN A 486 31.42 -5.25 4.84
C ASN A 486 30.14 -5.88 5.40
N ARG A 487 29.26 -5.05 5.98
CA ARG A 487 27.96 -5.49 6.49
C ARG A 487 26.98 -5.62 5.34
N THR A 488 26.32 -6.78 5.22
CA THR A 488 25.20 -6.95 4.28
C THR A 488 23.88 -6.55 4.94
N TYR A 489 22.98 -5.96 4.15
CA TYR A 489 21.69 -5.44 4.57
C TYR A 489 20.60 -6.14 3.74
N HIS A 490 19.52 -6.57 4.38
CA HIS A 490 18.46 -7.35 3.71
C HIS A 490 17.08 -6.96 4.22
N VAL A 491 16.08 -7.12 3.35
CA VAL A 491 14.68 -7.23 3.75
C VAL A 491 14.27 -8.70 3.68
N HIS A 492 13.65 -9.17 4.75
CA HIS A 492 13.06 -10.51 4.85
C HIS A 492 11.54 -10.39 4.90
N LEU A 493 10.84 -11.32 4.27
CA LEU A 493 9.38 -11.44 4.36
C LEU A 493 9.03 -12.73 5.10
N VAL A 494 8.08 -12.66 6.03
CA VAL A 494 7.64 -13.79 6.86
C VAL A 494 6.11 -13.85 6.83
N THR A 495 5.53 -15.04 6.68
CA THR A 495 4.07 -15.22 6.68
C THR A 495 3.48 -14.97 8.07
N LEU A 496 2.34 -14.28 8.11
CA LEU A 496 1.54 -14.07 9.32
C LEU A 496 0.25 -14.89 9.34
N LYS A 497 -0.19 -15.39 8.18
CA LYS A 497 -1.43 -16.17 8.00
C LYS A 497 -1.14 -17.44 7.21
N THR A 498 -1.87 -18.51 7.52
CA THR A 498 -1.94 -19.69 6.67
C THR A 498 -2.67 -19.41 5.33
N PRO A 499 -2.41 -20.20 4.27
CA PRO A 499 -3.19 -20.14 3.03
C PRO A 499 -4.70 -20.37 3.23
N GLU A 500 -5.09 -21.20 4.19
CA GLU A 500 -6.48 -21.48 4.54
C GLU A 500 -7.18 -20.22 5.08
N THR A 501 -6.58 -19.55 6.07
CA THR A 501 -7.09 -18.28 6.60
C THR A 501 -7.08 -17.18 5.52
N ALA A 502 -6.12 -17.19 4.60
CA ALA A 502 -6.12 -16.25 3.47
C ALA A 502 -7.28 -16.50 2.50
N ALA A 503 -7.61 -17.76 2.24
CA ALA A 503 -8.73 -18.15 1.38
C ALA A 503 -10.09 -17.76 2.00
N GLU A 504 -10.30 -18.00 3.30
CA GLU A 504 -11.49 -17.56 4.03
C GLU A 504 -11.69 -16.04 3.94
N LEU A 505 -10.63 -15.26 4.15
CA LEU A 505 -10.68 -13.79 4.07
C LEU A 505 -10.94 -13.27 2.65
N LEU A 506 -10.46 -13.98 1.62
CA LEU A 506 -10.80 -13.66 0.22
C LEU A 506 -12.29 -13.92 -0.05
N LEU A 507 -12.84 -15.03 0.44
CA LEU A 507 -14.26 -15.38 0.31
C LEU A 507 -15.21 -14.49 1.13
N GLN A 508 -14.71 -13.78 2.15
CA GLN A 508 -15.47 -12.86 3.01
C GLN A 508 -15.11 -11.39 2.79
N SER A 509 -14.32 -11.09 1.74
CA SER A 509 -13.76 -9.75 1.48
C SER A 509 -14.84 -8.66 1.33
N PRO A 510 -14.93 -7.67 2.23
CA PRO A 510 -15.89 -6.57 2.11
C PRO A 510 -15.49 -5.58 1.00
N THR A 511 -14.23 -5.63 0.55
CA THR A 511 -13.68 -4.69 -0.44
C THR A 511 -13.96 -5.12 -1.89
N GLN A 512 -14.30 -6.40 -2.11
CA GLN A 512 -14.63 -6.99 -3.42
C GLN A 512 -13.71 -6.54 -4.58
N ASN A 513 -12.40 -6.52 -4.32
CA ASN A 513 -11.38 -6.12 -5.29
C ASN A 513 -10.13 -6.99 -5.07
N LEU A 514 -9.75 -7.77 -6.08
CA LEU A 514 -8.62 -8.71 -5.99
C LEU A 514 -7.26 -8.03 -5.88
N TYR A 515 -7.05 -6.93 -6.62
CA TYR A 515 -5.78 -6.20 -6.57
C TYR A 515 -5.48 -5.64 -5.16
N LYS A 516 -6.50 -5.15 -4.45
CA LYS A 516 -6.37 -4.74 -3.03
C LYS A 516 -6.07 -5.91 -2.09
N MET A 517 -6.29 -7.16 -2.50
CA MET A 517 -6.04 -8.39 -1.75
C MET A 517 -4.82 -9.20 -2.28
N ALA A 518 -3.91 -8.57 -3.04
CA ALA A 518 -2.80 -9.26 -3.71
C ALA A 518 -1.85 -10.03 -2.77
N ASP A 519 -1.69 -9.59 -1.52
CA ASP A 519 -0.88 -10.27 -0.51
C ASP A 519 -1.52 -11.58 -0.01
N LEU A 520 -2.85 -11.60 0.22
CA LEU A 520 -3.60 -12.83 0.51
C LEU A 520 -3.64 -13.76 -0.70
N LEU A 521 -3.84 -13.23 -1.91
CA LEU A 521 -3.81 -14.01 -3.15
C LEU A 521 -2.46 -14.70 -3.36
N ASN A 522 -1.36 -14.08 -2.93
CA ASN A 522 -0.04 -14.70 -3.04
C ASN A 522 0.11 -15.94 -2.15
N LEU A 523 -0.46 -15.95 -0.94
CA LEU A 523 -0.45 -17.12 -0.06
C LEU A 523 -1.21 -18.31 -0.69
N VAL A 524 -2.39 -18.05 -1.25
CA VAL A 524 -3.19 -19.07 -1.94
C VAL A 524 -2.49 -19.54 -3.23
N ARG A 525 -1.92 -18.62 -4.01
CA ARG A 525 -1.08 -18.94 -5.18
C ARG A 525 0.07 -19.88 -4.81
N TRP A 526 0.79 -19.58 -3.73
CA TRP A 526 1.90 -20.42 -3.27
C TRP A 526 1.43 -21.83 -2.91
N GLN A 527 0.29 -21.98 -2.23
CA GLN A 527 -0.29 -23.29 -1.93
C GLN A 527 -0.63 -24.08 -3.20
N ILE A 528 -1.28 -23.45 -4.18
CA ILE A 528 -1.65 -24.10 -5.45
C ILE A 528 -0.40 -24.50 -6.25
N LEU A 529 0.59 -23.61 -6.38
CA LEU A 529 1.85 -23.93 -7.06
C LEU A 529 2.66 -25.03 -6.36
N LYS A 530 2.54 -25.16 -5.04
CA LYS A 530 3.20 -26.20 -4.24
C LYS A 530 2.49 -27.55 -4.38
N ASN A 531 1.15 -27.57 -4.31
CA ASN A 531 0.35 -28.78 -4.27
C ASN A 531 -0.14 -29.25 -5.66
N LYS A 532 -0.02 -28.40 -6.68
CA LYS A 532 -0.58 -28.58 -8.04
C LYS A 532 -2.09 -28.85 -8.09
N CYS A 533 -2.82 -28.37 -7.09
CA CYS A 533 -4.28 -28.48 -7.00
C CYS A 533 -4.88 -27.25 -6.30
N ILE A 534 -6.14 -26.96 -6.61
CA ILE A 534 -6.96 -26.03 -5.82
C ILE A 534 -7.54 -26.82 -4.65
N PRO A 535 -7.48 -26.33 -3.40
CA PRO A 535 -8.12 -27.01 -2.27
C PRO A 535 -9.63 -27.19 -2.52
N ALA A 536 -10.13 -28.42 -2.40
CA ALA A 536 -11.51 -28.75 -2.72
C ALA A 536 -12.53 -27.91 -1.92
N SER A 537 -12.29 -27.73 -0.62
CA SER A 537 -13.12 -26.89 0.25
C SER A 537 -13.19 -25.42 -0.20
N LEU A 538 -12.12 -24.87 -0.77
CA LEU A 538 -12.11 -23.52 -1.33
C LEU A 538 -12.93 -23.45 -2.63
N LEU A 539 -12.81 -24.46 -3.50
CA LEU A 539 -13.55 -24.48 -4.77
C LEU A 539 -15.06 -24.69 -4.55
N GLU A 540 -15.44 -25.61 -3.66
CA GLU A 540 -16.84 -25.88 -3.29
C GLU A 540 -17.51 -24.67 -2.63
N GLU A 541 -16.83 -24.03 -1.67
CA GLU A 541 -17.32 -22.82 -1.00
C GLU A 541 -17.45 -21.64 -1.98
N LEU A 542 -16.48 -21.48 -2.88
CA LEU A 542 -16.51 -20.45 -3.91
C LEU A 542 -17.68 -20.66 -4.89
N ASP A 543 -17.89 -21.89 -5.35
CA ASP A 543 -18.96 -22.21 -6.28
C ASP A 543 -20.34 -22.09 -5.64
N ARG A 544 -20.49 -22.44 -4.35
CA ARG A 544 -21.72 -22.16 -3.60
C ARG A 544 -22.01 -20.66 -3.51
N LYS A 545 -21.01 -19.84 -3.15
CA LYS A 545 -21.18 -18.37 -3.09
C LYS A 545 -21.45 -17.72 -4.45
N ILE A 546 -20.92 -18.28 -5.53
CA ILE A 546 -21.26 -17.85 -6.90
C ILE A 546 -22.74 -18.13 -7.18
N GLN A 547 -23.26 -19.31 -6.82
CA GLN A 547 -24.69 -19.63 -6.96
C GLN A 547 -25.60 -18.77 -6.07
N GLU A 548 -25.12 -18.33 -4.89
CA GLU A 548 -25.89 -17.50 -3.96
C GLU A 548 -25.95 -16.00 -4.35
N VAL A 549 -24.85 -15.42 -4.85
CA VAL A 549 -24.68 -13.95 -4.98
C VAL A 549 -24.27 -13.49 -6.39
N ASP A 550 -23.86 -14.41 -7.27
CA ASP A 550 -23.41 -14.19 -8.67
C ASP A 550 -22.56 -12.93 -8.89
N SER A 551 -21.59 -12.69 -7.99
CA SER A 551 -20.80 -11.46 -8.04
C SER A 551 -19.58 -11.59 -8.97
N PRO A 552 -19.28 -10.57 -9.80
CA PRO A 552 -18.09 -10.58 -10.66
C PRO A 552 -16.76 -10.74 -9.90
N TYR A 553 -16.73 -10.37 -8.60
CA TYR A 553 -15.56 -10.56 -7.75
C TYR A 553 -15.23 -12.04 -7.54
N LEU A 554 -16.24 -12.87 -7.23
CA LEU A 554 -16.07 -14.31 -7.03
C LEU A 554 -15.66 -15.02 -8.33
N TRP A 555 -16.24 -14.62 -9.46
CA TRP A 555 -15.82 -15.12 -10.78
C TRP A 555 -14.37 -14.76 -11.12
N ARG A 556 -13.90 -13.55 -10.81
CA ARG A 556 -12.47 -13.19 -10.96
C ARG A 556 -11.58 -14.01 -10.01
N LEU A 557 -12.05 -14.30 -8.79
CA LEU A 557 -11.32 -15.16 -7.86
C LEU A 557 -11.20 -16.59 -8.44
N LYS A 558 -12.30 -17.16 -8.96
CA LYS A 558 -12.30 -18.45 -9.65
C LYS A 558 -11.31 -18.45 -10.82
N LEU A 559 -11.36 -17.41 -11.66
CA LEU A 559 -10.44 -17.25 -12.78
C LEU A 559 -8.97 -17.20 -12.35
N PHE A 560 -8.66 -16.50 -11.27
CA PHE A 560 -7.32 -16.46 -10.69
C PHE A 560 -6.87 -17.86 -10.25
N LEU A 561 -7.66 -18.56 -9.45
CA LEU A 561 -7.31 -19.90 -8.93
C LEU A 561 -7.06 -20.90 -10.08
N VAL A 562 -7.93 -20.92 -11.09
CA VAL A 562 -7.82 -21.82 -12.25
C VAL A 562 -6.63 -21.48 -13.14
N ARG A 563 -6.27 -20.19 -13.32
CA ARG A 563 -5.04 -19.82 -14.03
C ARG A 563 -3.77 -20.20 -13.27
N ILE A 564 -3.73 -20.04 -11.95
CA ILE A 564 -2.58 -20.53 -11.15
C ILE A 564 -2.48 -22.06 -11.23
N LEU A 565 -3.60 -22.78 -11.21
CA LEU A 565 -3.62 -24.23 -11.41
C LEU A 565 -3.02 -24.60 -12.78
N TYR A 566 -3.49 -23.95 -13.86
CA TYR A 566 -2.93 -24.14 -15.21
C TYR A 566 -1.41 -23.91 -15.23
N GLN A 567 -0.94 -22.84 -14.60
CA GLN A 567 0.49 -22.51 -14.54
C GLN A 567 1.30 -23.50 -13.68
N SER A 568 0.69 -24.12 -12.66
CA SER A 568 1.31 -25.18 -11.85
C SER A 568 1.49 -26.51 -12.59
N LEU A 569 0.68 -26.73 -13.64
CA LEU A 569 0.71 -27.91 -14.50
C LEU A 569 1.66 -27.72 -15.71
N GLN A 570 2.07 -26.49 -16.02
CA GLN A 570 3.09 -26.25 -17.05
C GLN A 570 4.42 -26.86 -16.62
N THR A 571 5.05 -27.60 -17.52
CA THR A 571 6.46 -27.96 -17.41
C THR A 571 7.27 -26.67 -17.40
N PRO A 572 8.26 -26.50 -16.50
CA PRO A 572 9.14 -25.35 -16.57
C PRO A 572 9.77 -25.33 -17.97
N PRO A 573 9.80 -24.18 -18.67
CA PRO A 573 10.52 -24.11 -19.92
C PRO A 573 11.97 -24.48 -19.64
N THR A 574 12.44 -25.57 -20.24
CA THR A 574 13.87 -25.84 -20.32
C THR A 574 14.52 -24.61 -20.90
N ASP A 575 15.66 -24.18 -20.33
CA ASP A 575 16.39 -23.03 -20.83
C ASP A 575 16.77 -23.27 -22.29
N HIS A 576 15.92 -22.79 -23.19
CA HIS A 576 16.25 -22.53 -24.57
C HIS A 576 17.24 -21.38 -24.55
N ARG A 577 18.50 -21.72 -24.22
CA ARG A 577 19.68 -20.98 -24.66
C ARG A 577 19.43 -20.66 -26.12
N TRP A 578 19.10 -19.39 -26.38
CA TRP A 578 18.86 -18.89 -27.71
C TRP A 578 20.17 -18.98 -28.47
N LYS A 579 20.39 -20.12 -29.11
CA LYS A 579 21.45 -20.30 -30.10
C LYS A 579 21.00 -19.52 -31.32
N PRO A 580 21.71 -18.47 -31.75
CA PRO A 580 21.43 -17.86 -33.03
C PRO A 580 21.60 -18.94 -34.09
N THR A 581 20.57 -19.18 -34.89
CA THR A 581 20.72 -19.91 -36.15
C THR A 581 21.51 -19.03 -37.11
N HIS A 582 22.82 -19.08 -36.97
CA HIS A 582 23.74 -18.63 -38.01
C HIS A 582 23.58 -19.59 -39.19
N GLU A 583 22.69 -19.24 -40.12
CA GLU A 583 22.80 -19.71 -41.49
C GLU A 583 24.05 -19.07 -42.09
N GLU A 584 25.20 -19.73 -41.92
CA GLU A 584 26.43 -19.33 -42.58
C GLU A 584 26.27 -19.51 -44.09
N SER A 585 26.03 -18.40 -44.76
CA SER A 585 26.09 -18.29 -46.21
C SER A 585 27.48 -18.67 -46.67
N LYS A 586 27.58 -19.82 -47.35
CA LYS A 586 28.84 -20.39 -47.86
C LYS A 586 29.63 -19.38 -48.68
N VAL A 587 30.66 -18.80 -48.09
CA VAL A 587 31.79 -18.19 -48.79
C VAL A 587 32.95 -19.16 -48.68
N PHE A 588 33.36 -19.74 -49.81
CA PHE A 588 34.51 -20.62 -49.88
C PHE A 588 35.80 -19.84 -49.59
N VAL A 589 36.49 -20.21 -48.52
CA VAL A 589 37.95 -20.18 -48.45
C VAL A 589 38.39 -21.57 -47.98
N ARG A 590 39.45 -22.09 -48.58
CA ARG A 590 39.96 -23.45 -48.42
C ARG A 590 41.23 -23.44 -47.54
N ASP A 591 41.63 -24.63 -47.11
CA ASP A 591 42.93 -25.07 -46.56
C ASP A 591 42.88 -25.21 -45.02
N GLU A 592 43.37 -26.26 -44.36
CA GLU A 592 43.74 -27.69 -44.59
C GLU A 592 44.29 -28.18 -43.21
N GLU A 593 44.32 -29.51 -42.94
CA GLU A 593 44.91 -30.20 -41.73
C GLU A 593 44.19 -29.90 -40.37
N GLU A 594 43.98 -30.75 -39.33
CA GLU A 594 44.08 -32.19 -38.91
C GLU A 594 42.81 -32.46 -38.01
N GLU A 595 42.09 -33.60 -37.94
CA GLU A 595 42.31 -34.99 -37.41
C GLU A 595 42.12 -35.24 -35.87
N ASP A 596 41.80 -36.50 -35.52
CA ASP A 596 41.41 -37.13 -34.23
C ASP A 596 39.94 -36.93 -33.72
N GLU A 597 39.03 -37.93 -33.72
CA GLU A 597 38.99 -39.27 -33.06
C GLU A 597 38.89 -39.22 -31.51
N THR A 598 38.08 -40.02 -30.80
CA THR A 598 37.23 -41.20 -31.14
C THR A 598 35.99 -41.32 -30.22
N ASP A 599 35.02 -42.15 -30.60
CA ASP A 599 33.88 -42.59 -29.76
C ASP A 599 34.30 -43.44 -28.54
N GLU A 600 33.49 -43.44 -27.47
CA GLU A 600 33.13 -44.69 -26.81
C GLU A 600 31.77 -44.60 -26.09
N LYS A 601 30.92 -45.61 -26.31
CA LYS A 601 29.65 -45.86 -25.61
C LYS A 601 29.78 -47.18 -24.88
N ASP A 602 29.13 -47.32 -23.72
CA ASP A 602 28.56 -48.61 -23.35
C ASP A 602 27.31 -48.46 -22.45
N PRO A 603 26.28 -49.32 -22.59
CA PRO A 603 25.09 -49.32 -21.75
C PRO A 603 25.14 -50.41 -20.65
N ALA A 604 24.37 -50.23 -19.58
CA ALA A 604 24.07 -51.30 -18.64
C ALA A 604 22.57 -51.28 -18.27
N GLN A 605 21.92 -52.42 -18.43
CA GLN A 605 20.57 -52.70 -17.93
C GLN A 605 20.67 -53.49 -16.61
N GLU A 606 19.67 -53.37 -15.73
CA GLU A 606 18.81 -54.48 -15.25
C GLU A 606 17.93 -54.03 -14.06
N GLU A 607 16.62 -54.29 -14.19
CA GLU A 607 15.67 -54.89 -13.21
C GLU A 607 15.53 -54.32 -11.77
N GLY A 608 14.33 -54.22 -11.16
CA GLY A 608 12.96 -54.46 -11.64
C GLY A 608 11.90 -54.34 -10.50
N GLU A 609 10.68 -53.91 -10.85
CA GLU A 609 9.39 -54.02 -10.11
C GLU A 609 9.19 -53.34 -8.72
N PRO A 610 7.93 -53.10 -8.26
CA PRO A 610 6.62 -53.42 -8.89
C PRO A 610 5.73 -52.21 -9.22
N GLU A 611 4.73 -52.44 -10.08
CA GLU A 611 3.71 -51.47 -10.47
C GLU A 611 2.65 -51.24 -9.36
N GLU A 612 2.55 -50.01 -8.84
CA GLU A 612 1.27 -49.49 -8.33
C GLU A 612 0.56 -48.77 -9.46
N VAL A 613 -0.48 -49.39 -10.04
CA VAL A 613 -1.33 -48.75 -11.05
C VAL A 613 -2.20 -47.68 -10.40
N LYS A 614 -1.64 -46.49 -10.21
CA LYS A 614 -2.42 -45.25 -10.13
C LYS A 614 -2.87 -44.90 -11.53
N HIS A 615 -4.17 -44.68 -11.71
CA HIS A 615 -4.69 -43.96 -12.86
C HIS A 615 -4.19 -42.51 -12.79
N GLU A 616 -2.96 -42.27 -13.26
CA GLU A 616 -2.51 -40.91 -13.57
C GLU A 616 -3.30 -40.45 -14.79
N ALA A 617 -4.24 -39.52 -14.55
CA ALA A 617 -4.94 -38.84 -15.62
C ALA A 617 -3.90 -38.17 -16.53
N ASN A 618 -4.08 -38.33 -17.85
CA ASN A 618 -3.13 -37.82 -18.83
C ASN A 618 -2.89 -36.31 -18.59
N PRO A 619 -1.64 -35.87 -18.33
CA PRO A 619 -1.36 -34.49 -17.96
C PRO A 619 -1.69 -33.48 -19.08
N GLU A 620 -1.86 -33.92 -20.32
CA GLU A 620 -2.36 -33.08 -21.42
C GLU A 620 -3.89 -32.90 -21.38
N GLU A 621 -4.65 -33.95 -21.04
CA GLU A 621 -6.10 -33.88 -20.85
C GLU A 621 -6.47 -32.98 -19.67
N GLN A 622 -5.75 -33.10 -18.55
CA GLN A 622 -5.94 -32.23 -17.38
C GLN A 622 -5.66 -30.75 -17.73
N LYS A 623 -4.64 -30.47 -18.55
CA LYS A 623 -4.37 -29.10 -19.04
C LYS A 623 -5.47 -28.59 -19.95
N ALA A 624 -6.00 -29.43 -20.85
CA ALA A 624 -7.08 -29.06 -21.75
C ALA A 624 -8.39 -28.77 -21.00
N GLU A 625 -8.72 -29.56 -19.97
CA GLU A 625 -9.85 -29.31 -19.08
C GLU A 625 -9.71 -27.97 -18.34
N VAL A 626 -8.57 -27.74 -17.68
CA VAL A 626 -8.33 -26.48 -16.95
C VAL A 626 -8.34 -25.27 -17.91
N GLN A 627 -7.83 -25.42 -19.14
CA GLN A 627 -7.93 -24.37 -20.16
C GLN A 627 -9.37 -24.11 -20.61
N ALA A 628 -10.21 -25.14 -20.72
CA ALA A 628 -11.64 -24.99 -20.98
C ALA A 628 -12.34 -24.24 -19.84
N TRP A 629 -11.99 -24.50 -18.58
CA TRP A 629 -12.49 -23.77 -17.42
C TRP A 629 -12.09 -22.29 -17.45
N ILE A 630 -10.82 -21.96 -17.79
CA ILE A 630 -10.37 -20.58 -18.01
C ILE A 630 -11.24 -19.90 -19.07
N ASN A 631 -11.42 -20.53 -20.22
CA ASN A 631 -12.19 -19.98 -21.34
C ASN A 631 -13.66 -19.74 -20.97
N ALA A 632 -14.27 -20.65 -20.19
CA ALA A 632 -15.65 -20.50 -19.72
C ALA A 632 -15.80 -19.32 -18.76
N VAL A 633 -14.93 -19.22 -17.73
CA VAL A 633 -14.98 -18.14 -16.73
C VAL A 633 -14.64 -16.78 -17.35
N GLU A 634 -13.64 -16.70 -18.23
CA GLU A 634 -13.34 -15.47 -18.97
C GLU A 634 -14.52 -15.03 -19.83
N SER A 635 -15.17 -15.96 -20.54
CA SER A 635 -16.29 -15.63 -21.41
C SER A 635 -17.50 -15.15 -20.60
N HIS A 636 -17.82 -15.75 -19.45
CA HIS A 636 -18.85 -15.24 -18.54
C HIS A 636 -18.53 -13.81 -18.07
N LEU A 637 -17.33 -13.57 -17.52
CA LEU A 637 -16.90 -12.23 -17.07
C LEU A 637 -16.95 -11.18 -18.19
N MET A 638 -16.65 -11.57 -19.43
CA MET A 638 -16.76 -10.67 -20.58
C MET A 638 -18.21 -10.42 -20.98
N ARG A 639 -19.09 -11.43 -21.01
CA ARG A 639 -20.52 -11.26 -21.33
C ARG A 639 -21.21 -10.33 -20.31
N GLU A 640 -20.94 -10.49 -19.01
CA GLU A 640 -21.46 -9.58 -17.98
C GLU A 640 -20.93 -8.15 -18.11
N HIS A 641 -19.63 -7.99 -18.43
CA HIS A 641 -19.08 -6.65 -18.66
C HIS A 641 -19.64 -6.01 -19.93
N MET A 642 -19.87 -6.76 -21.01
CA MET A 642 -20.54 -6.27 -22.23
C MET A 642 -21.96 -5.78 -21.92
N LYS A 643 -22.76 -6.55 -21.16
CA LYS A 643 -24.09 -6.14 -20.68
C LYS A 643 -24.00 -4.82 -19.91
N LYS A 644 -23.03 -4.69 -18.99
CA LYS A 644 -22.79 -3.45 -18.21
C LYS A 644 -22.42 -2.25 -19.09
N VAL A 645 -21.50 -2.41 -20.06
CA VAL A 645 -21.08 -1.33 -20.98
C VAL A 645 -22.27 -0.86 -21.82
N LEU A 646 -23.00 -1.80 -22.44
CA LEU A 646 -24.19 -1.49 -23.22
C LEU A 646 -25.28 -0.81 -22.38
N GLY A 647 -25.48 -1.25 -21.13
CA GLY A 647 -26.39 -0.62 -20.18
C GLY A 647 -26.00 0.84 -19.87
N VAL A 648 -24.72 1.11 -19.61
CA VAL A 648 -24.24 2.49 -19.35
C VAL A 648 -24.49 3.40 -20.56
N VAL A 649 -24.23 2.92 -21.78
CA VAL A 649 -24.48 3.72 -23.00
C VAL A 649 -25.97 3.93 -23.22
N TYR A 650 -26.74 2.85 -23.37
CA TYR A 650 -28.09 2.93 -23.92
C TYR A 650 -29.19 3.13 -22.89
N LEU A 651 -28.97 2.86 -21.60
CA LEU A 651 -29.96 3.15 -20.56
C LEU A 651 -29.75 4.54 -19.94
N ASN A 652 -28.49 4.96 -19.74
CA ASN A 652 -28.15 6.14 -18.94
C ASN A 652 -27.72 7.38 -19.72
N THR A 653 -27.58 7.32 -21.07
CA THR A 653 -27.21 8.50 -21.87
C THR A 653 -28.17 8.76 -23.03
N TRP A 654 -28.32 10.04 -23.38
CA TRP A 654 -29.06 10.49 -24.57
C TRP A 654 -28.08 10.51 -25.75
N VAL A 655 -28.10 9.46 -26.57
CA VAL A 655 -27.10 9.27 -27.64
C VAL A 655 -27.41 10.15 -28.85
N ALA A 656 -26.52 11.10 -29.13
CA ALA A 656 -26.54 11.94 -30.33
C ALA A 656 -25.27 11.70 -31.17
N GLN A 657 -25.32 10.65 -32.00
CA GLN A 657 -24.32 10.22 -32.99
C GLN A 657 -22.96 9.72 -32.44
N ASN A 658 -22.45 8.67 -33.09
CA ASN A 658 -21.15 8.01 -32.89
C ASN A 658 -20.87 7.48 -31.46
N THR A 659 -21.38 6.29 -31.14
CA THR A 659 -21.00 5.57 -29.91
C THR A 659 -19.60 4.99 -30.05
N SER A 660 -18.66 5.38 -29.18
CA SER A 660 -17.26 4.88 -29.12
C SER A 660 -17.12 3.40 -28.69
N ILE A 661 -18.09 2.54 -29.03
CA ILE A 661 -18.16 1.11 -28.74
C ILE A 661 -18.77 0.34 -29.94
N PRO A 662 -18.38 -0.92 -30.20
CA PRO A 662 -18.87 -1.70 -31.34
C PRO A 662 -20.25 -2.33 -31.07
N THR A 663 -21.28 -1.50 -30.87
CA THR A 663 -22.62 -1.94 -30.37
C THR A 663 -23.22 -3.12 -31.13
N CYS A 664 -23.27 -3.07 -32.46
CA CYS A 664 -23.87 -4.14 -33.26
C CYS A 664 -23.19 -5.48 -33.02
N GLY A 665 -21.85 -5.49 -33.00
CA GLY A 665 -21.05 -6.67 -32.72
C GLY A 665 -21.20 -7.22 -31.31
N LEU A 666 -21.34 -6.33 -30.30
CA LEU A 666 -21.64 -6.74 -28.93
C LEU A 666 -23.02 -7.39 -28.80
N VAL A 667 -24.03 -6.81 -29.45
CA VAL A 667 -25.39 -7.36 -29.50
C VAL A 667 -25.42 -8.72 -30.19
N GLU A 668 -24.74 -8.88 -31.33
CA GLU A 668 -24.61 -10.15 -32.04
C GLU A 668 -23.85 -11.20 -31.23
N TYR A 669 -22.77 -10.82 -30.54
CA TYR A 669 -22.00 -11.73 -29.69
C TYR A 669 -22.82 -12.22 -28.48
N LEU A 670 -23.55 -11.31 -27.81
CA LEU A 670 -24.43 -11.67 -26.69
C LEU A 670 -25.60 -12.55 -27.14
N SER A 671 -26.14 -12.34 -28.35
CA SER A 671 -27.25 -13.12 -28.93
C SER A 671 -26.91 -14.59 -29.23
N LYS A 672 -25.64 -15.02 -29.11
CA LYS A 672 -25.23 -16.42 -29.35
C LYS A 672 -25.61 -17.40 -28.23
N ASP A 673 -26.10 -16.90 -27.10
CA ASP A 673 -26.50 -17.67 -25.93
C ASP A 673 -27.99 -17.48 -25.69
N GLU A 674 -28.79 -18.47 -26.12
CA GLU A 674 -30.26 -18.43 -26.05
C GLU A 674 -30.81 -18.55 -24.61
N ASN A 675 -29.96 -18.78 -23.61
CA ASN A 675 -30.38 -18.92 -22.21
C ASN A 675 -30.25 -17.62 -21.38
N ASP A 676 -29.64 -16.57 -21.95
CA ASP A 676 -29.34 -15.31 -21.24
C ASP A 676 -30.45 -14.26 -21.42
N ARG A 677 -31.53 -14.43 -20.65
CA ARG A 677 -32.71 -13.53 -20.65
C ARG A 677 -32.38 -12.05 -20.44
N ASP A 678 -31.38 -11.74 -19.62
CA ASP A 678 -30.99 -10.35 -19.35
C ASP A 678 -30.34 -9.71 -20.59
N SER A 679 -29.55 -10.48 -21.33
CA SER A 679 -29.07 -10.08 -22.66
C SER A 679 -30.24 -9.86 -23.63
N GLU A 680 -31.23 -10.77 -23.70
CA GLU A 680 -32.39 -10.60 -24.60
C GLU A 680 -33.15 -9.29 -24.35
N VAL A 681 -33.48 -9.01 -23.08
CA VAL A 681 -34.21 -7.79 -22.67
C VAL A 681 -33.40 -6.54 -23.01
N LEU A 682 -32.11 -6.53 -22.66
CA LEU A 682 -31.20 -5.41 -22.97
C LEU A 682 -31.09 -5.17 -24.48
N ILE A 683 -30.94 -6.24 -25.27
CA ILE A 683 -30.86 -6.20 -26.73
C ILE A 683 -32.17 -5.65 -27.33
N GLY A 684 -33.33 -6.03 -26.80
CA GLY A 684 -34.63 -5.50 -27.20
C GLY A 684 -34.71 -3.98 -26.99
N HIS A 685 -34.31 -3.48 -25.82
CA HIS A 685 -34.26 -2.04 -25.54
C HIS A 685 -33.29 -1.29 -26.45
N ILE A 686 -32.11 -1.85 -26.73
CA ILE A 686 -31.09 -1.24 -27.61
C ILE A 686 -31.58 -1.17 -29.05
N LYS A 687 -32.12 -2.27 -29.60
CA LYS A 687 -32.68 -2.31 -30.97
C LYS A 687 -33.78 -1.25 -31.16
N ASN A 688 -34.63 -1.05 -30.16
CA ASN A 688 -35.66 -0.01 -30.16
C ASN A 688 -35.06 1.42 -30.14
N LYS A 689 -33.98 1.67 -29.37
CA LYS A 689 -33.32 2.99 -29.35
C LYS A 689 -32.49 3.29 -30.59
N MET A 690 -31.90 2.29 -31.23
CA MET A 690 -30.99 2.50 -32.37
C MET A 690 -31.70 2.89 -33.68
N ASN A 691 -33.02 2.74 -33.80
CA ASN A 691 -33.79 3.17 -34.99
C ASN A 691 -33.18 2.74 -36.34
N LYS A 692 -32.65 1.50 -36.42
CA LYS A 692 -31.94 0.91 -37.57
C LYS A 692 -30.59 1.54 -37.94
N GLN A 693 -30.01 2.42 -37.12
CA GLN A 693 -28.63 2.90 -37.31
C GLN A 693 -27.64 1.76 -37.05
N THR A 694 -26.66 1.57 -37.93
CA THR A 694 -25.57 0.61 -37.76
C THR A 694 -24.23 1.34 -37.62
N PHE A 695 -23.53 1.10 -36.51
CA PHE A 695 -22.20 1.65 -36.26
C PHE A 695 -21.18 0.54 -36.53
N LEU A 696 -20.56 0.59 -37.72
CA LEU A 696 -19.54 -0.37 -38.13
C LEU A 696 -18.15 0.14 -37.75
N GLU A 697 -17.38 -0.70 -37.06
CA GLU A 697 -15.97 -0.48 -36.80
C GLU A 697 -15.17 -0.64 -38.11
N ARG A 698 -14.27 0.30 -38.42
CA ARG A 698 -13.43 0.29 -39.62
C ARG A 698 -11.95 0.23 -39.26
N CYS A 699 -11.17 -0.43 -40.11
CA CYS A 699 -9.72 -0.55 -39.95
C CYS A 699 -9.01 0.76 -40.37
N SER A 700 -8.17 1.32 -39.51
CA SER A 700 -7.40 2.54 -39.75
C SER A 700 -6.50 2.44 -40.99
N LEU A 701 -5.90 1.27 -41.21
CA LEU A 701 -4.96 1.02 -42.30
C LEU A 701 -5.63 0.81 -43.68
N CYS A 702 -6.78 0.13 -43.75
CA CYS A 702 -7.39 -0.27 -45.03
C CYS A 702 -8.88 0.05 -45.19
N GLN A 703 -9.50 0.71 -44.20
CA GLN A 703 -10.91 1.17 -44.18
C GLN A 703 -12.00 0.10 -44.35
N ALA A 704 -11.61 -1.17 -44.51
CA ALA A 704 -12.47 -2.35 -44.44
C ALA A 704 -13.15 -2.46 -43.07
N VAL A 705 -14.29 -3.16 -43.04
CA VAL A 705 -15.05 -3.40 -41.82
C VAL A 705 -14.27 -4.36 -40.92
N VAL A 706 -14.32 -4.11 -39.61
CA VAL A 706 -13.73 -4.96 -38.57
C VAL A 706 -14.88 -5.72 -37.87
N PRO A 707 -15.10 -7.00 -38.18
CA PRO A 707 -16.17 -7.78 -37.55
C PRO A 707 -15.89 -8.03 -36.06
N PHE A 708 -16.95 -8.25 -35.29
CA PHE A 708 -16.87 -8.65 -33.89
C PHE A 708 -16.98 -10.17 -33.76
N THR A 709 -15.90 -10.87 -34.08
CA THR A 709 -15.81 -12.33 -33.95
C THR A 709 -15.45 -12.75 -32.52
N GLU A 710 -14.46 -12.09 -31.93
CA GLU A 710 -13.90 -12.37 -30.61
C GLU A 710 -13.78 -11.10 -29.76
N TYR A 711 -13.69 -11.28 -28.43
CA TYR A 711 -13.55 -10.18 -27.47
C TYR A 711 -12.09 -9.82 -27.14
N LYS A 712 -11.11 -10.67 -27.49
CA LYS A 712 -9.67 -10.44 -27.24
C LYS A 712 -8.98 -9.71 -28.39
N GLN A 713 -9.33 -10.08 -29.61
CA GLN A 713 -8.71 -9.62 -30.85
C GLN A 713 -9.76 -9.32 -31.92
N ALA A 714 -9.35 -8.58 -32.94
CA ALA A 714 -10.17 -8.16 -34.06
C ALA A 714 -9.34 -8.18 -35.34
N THR A 715 -9.77 -8.95 -36.34
CA THR A 715 -9.08 -9.06 -37.63
C THR A 715 -9.99 -8.53 -38.73
N CYS A 716 -9.51 -7.59 -39.55
CA CYS A 716 -10.27 -7.13 -40.71
C CYS A 716 -10.17 -8.12 -41.88
N GLU A 717 -11.03 -7.97 -42.88
CA GLU A 717 -11.07 -8.83 -44.08
C GLU A 717 -9.73 -8.89 -44.83
N ASN A 718 -8.89 -7.86 -44.71
CA ASN A 718 -7.55 -7.78 -45.31
C ASN A 718 -6.44 -8.32 -44.38
N GLY A 719 -6.76 -8.99 -43.28
CA GLY A 719 -5.80 -9.65 -42.39
C GLY A 719 -5.11 -8.76 -41.34
N HIS A 720 -5.40 -7.46 -41.26
CA HIS A 720 -4.87 -6.62 -40.19
C HIS A 720 -5.50 -6.99 -38.84
N MET A 721 -4.65 -7.36 -37.88
CA MET A 721 -5.04 -7.78 -36.53
C MET A 721 -4.84 -6.65 -35.51
N TRP A 722 -5.82 -6.47 -34.64
CA TRP A 722 -5.84 -5.51 -33.54
C TRP A 722 -6.27 -6.19 -32.25
N LEU A 723 -5.69 -5.82 -31.11
CA LEU A 723 -6.20 -6.22 -29.80
C LEU A 723 -7.43 -5.38 -29.45
N ARG A 724 -8.42 -5.97 -28.78
CA ARG A 724 -9.60 -5.24 -28.30
C ARG A 724 -9.38 -4.68 -26.90
N CYS A 725 -9.93 -3.49 -26.66
CA CYS A 725 -9.98 -2.86 -25.35
C CYS A 725 -10.83 -3.71 -24.39
N VAL A 726 -10.27 -4.19 -23.29
CA VAL A 726 -10.96 -5.03 -22.30
C VAL A 726 -12.09 -4.30 -21.54
N LEU A 727 -12.16 -2.96 -21.69
CA LEU A 727 -13.13 -2.08 -21.03
C LEU A 727 -14.26 -1.59 -21.95
N SER A 728 -13.96 -1.31 -23.23
CA SER A 728 -14.93 -0.78 -24.21
C SER A 728 -15.21 -1.72 -25.38
N HIS A 729 -14.45 -2.82 -25.49
CA HIS A 729 -14.44 -3.81 -26.57
C HIS A 729 -14.12 -3.28 -27.99
N GLN A 730 -13.91 -1.98 -28.16
CA GLN A 730 -13.39 -1.36 -29.38
C GLN A 730 -11.98 -1.90 -29.69
N ALA A 731 -11.65 -2.08 -30.97
CA ALA A 731 -10.30 -2.40 -31.40
C ALA A 731 -9.35 -1.23 -31.08
N CYS A 732 -8.24 -1.52 -30.41
CA CYS A 732 -7.18 -0.54 -30.15
C CYS A 732 -6.31 -0.40 -31.40
N GLN A 733 -6.69 0.55 -32.27
CA GLN A 733 -6.02 0.80 -33.55
C GLN A 733 -4.96 1.91 -33.46
N THR A 734 -4.65 2.37 -32.25
CA THR A 734 -3.62 3.36 -31.92
C THR A 734 -2.35 2.66 -31.40
N LEU A 735 -1.18 3.27 -31.66
CA LEU A 735 0.11 2.78 -31.14
C LEU A 735 0.21 2.89 -29.60
N THR A 736 -0.62 3.72 -28.98
CA THR A 736 -0.66 3.96 -27.54
C THR A 736 -1.96 3.41 -26.94
N PHE A 737 -1.79 2.59 -25.90
CA PHE A 737 -2.84 1.97 -25.11
C PHE A 737 -2.31 1.74 -23.69
N ARG A 738 -3.21 1.52 -22.73
CA ARG A 738 -2.86 1.11 -21.36
C ARG A 738 -2.88 -0.41 -21.25
N ARG A 739 -2.04 -0.99 -20.39
CA ARG A 739 -1.92 -2.44 -20.18
C ARG A 739 -2.28 -2.82 -18.75
N CYS A 740 -2.95 -3.95 -18.60
CA CYS A 740 -3.21 -4.58 -17.31
C CYS A 740 -1.89 -5.10 -16.73
N LEU A 741 -1.66 -4.79 -15.45
CA LEU A 741 -0.46 -5.20 -14.71
C LEU A 741 -0.20 -6.72 -14.67
N LEU A 742 -1.26 -7.52 -14.62
CA LEU A 742 -1.19 -8.94 -14.23
C LEU A 742 -1.53 -9.94 -15.35
N LEU A 743 -2.16 -9.48 -16.43
CA LEU A 743 -2.82 -10.36 -17.43
C LEU A 743 -2.64 -9.88 -18.88
N ASP A 744 -1.82 -8.86 -19.12
CA ASP A 744 -1.50 -8.31 -20.45
C ASP A 744 -2.66 -7.81 -21.33
N THR A 745 -3.91 -7.86 -20.85
CA THR A 745 -5.05 -7.21 -21.49
C THR A 745 -4.83 -5.72 -21.65
N ILE A 746 -5.42 -5.10 -22.67
CA ILE A 746 -5.19 -3.69 -22.99
C ILE A 746 -6.48 -2.86 -22.88
N ALA A 747 -6.34 -1.54 -22.75
CA ALA A 747 -7.43 -0.58 -22.85
C ALA A 747 -7.04 0.64 -23.68
N ARG A 748 -7.98 1.15 -24.49
CA ARG A 748 -7.86 2.43 -25.22
C ARG A 748 -7.58 3.57 -24.24
N LEU A 749 -6.81 4.57 -24.68
CA LEU A 749 -6.63 5.82 -23.95
C LEU A 749 -7.85 6.73 -24.19
N PRO A 750 -8.38 7.42 -23.16
CA PRO A 750 -9.45 8.39 -23.36
C PRO A 750 -8.95 9.58 -24.18
N GLU A 751 -9.69 9.94 -25.23
CA GLU A 751 -9.39 11.11 -26.05
C GLU A 751 -10.10 12.37 -25.53
N PRO A 752 -9.65 13.60 -25.86
CA PRO A 752 -10.32 14.83 -25.42
C PRO A 752 -11.78 14.90 -25.89
N GLU A 753 -12.05 14.41 -27.10
CA GLU A 753 -13.35 14.38 -27.78
C GLU A 753 -14.30 13.29 -27.25
N ASP A 754 -13.79 12.28 -26.54
CA ASP A 754 -14.60 11.18 -26.00
C ASP A 754 -15.63 11.72 -24.97
N PRO A 755 -16.88 11.23 -24.99
CA PRO A 755 -17.86 11.55 -23.95
C PRO A 755 -17.44 11.19 -22.52
N GLU A 756 -17.96 11.91 -21.53
CA GLU A 756 -17.56 11.71 -20.13
C GLU A 756 -17.87 10.30 -19.59
N TRP A 757 -18.93 9.66 -20.10
CA TRP A 757 -19.28 8.29 -19.73
C TRP A 757 -18.22 7.26 -20.21
N ILE A 758 -17.63 7.44 -21.40
CA ILE A 758 -16.61 6.51 -21.91
C ILE A 758 -15.27 6.79 -21.24
N LYS A 759 -14.94 8.06 -20.95
CA LYS A 759 -13.78 8.43 -20.11
C LYS A 759 -13.82 7.70 -18.77
N LYS A 760 -14.98 7.69 -18.10
CA LYS A 760 -15.20 6.96 -16.85
C LYS A 760 -15.11 5.43 -16.99
N ILE A 761 -15.63 4.84 -18.07
CA ILE A 761 -15.46 3.39 -18.34
C ILE A 761 -13.99 3.06 -18.58
N LEU A 762 -13.28 3.87 -19.37
CA LEU A 762 -11.87 3.65 -19.68
C LEU A 762 -10.99 3.81 -18.42
N GLN A 763 -11.35 4.62 -17.44
CA GLN A 763 -10.63 4.73 -16.17
C GLN A 763 -10.81 3.52 -15.22
N ALA A 764 -11.68 2.56 -15.54
CA ALA A 764 -11.90 1.38 -14.71
C ALA A 764 -10.69 0.41 -14.69
N PRO A 765 -10.51 -0.39 -13.63
CA PRO A 765 -9.50 -1.44 -13.59
C PRO A 765 -9.84 -2.62 -14.51
N CYS A 766 -8.86 -3.50 -14.73
CA CYS A 766 -9.02 -4.71 -15.55
C CYS A 766 -10.20 -5.58 -15.07
N THR A 767 -11.11 -5.88 -15.98
CA THR A 767 -12.34 -6.65 -15.74
C THR A 767 -12.11 -8.12 -15.38
N LEU A 768 -10.88 -8.63 -15.57
CA LEU A 768 -10.49 -10.02 -15.27
C LEU A 768 -9.68 -10.21 -13.97
N CYS A 769 -9.19 -9.13 -13.33
CA CYS A 769 -8.39 -9.24 -12.09
C CYS A 769 -8.40 -8.01 -11.16
N ASP A 770 -9.22 -7.00 -11.44
CA ASP A 770 -9.30 -5.72 -10.71
C ASP A 770 -8.01 -4.88 -10.66
N SER A 771 -6.97 -5.25 -11.42
CA SER A 771 -5.70 -4.53 -11.43
C SER A 771 -5.76 -3.24 -12.26
N PRO A 772 -5.04 -2.17 -11.87
CA PRO A 772 -5.00 -0.93 -12.64
C PRO A 772 -4.52 -1.12 -14.09
N MET A 773 -5.06 -0.29 -14.99
CA MET A 773 -4.61 -0.19 -16.38
C MET A 773 -3.64 1.00 -16.49
N ILE A 774 -2.37 0.71 -16.80
CA ILE A 774 -1.24 1.68 -16.78
C ILE A 774 -0.80 2.03 -18.21
#